data_AF-A0A0F9WTJ8-F1
#
_entry.id   AF-A0A0F9WTJ8-F1
#
_cell.length_a   1.000
_cell.length_b   1.000
_cell.length_c   1.000
_cell.angle_alpha   90.00
_cell.angle_beta   90.00
_cell.angle_gamma   90.00
#
_symmetry.space_group_name_H-M   'P 1'
#
loop_
_entity.id
_entity.type
_entity.pdbx_description
1 polymer ?
#
loop_
_entity_poly.entity_id
_entity_poly.type
_entity_poly.pdbx_seq_one_letter_code
_entity_poly.pdbx_strand_id
1 'polypeptide(L)'
;MAASSSSGSSFTSSSLGRPPTYSRSYVSPVDSTWTQTSEISTISASSTSESAVPAASLRPLDLGPPGYTATITLFQDTPDERTVYLGPWEVVGSEQRRIRWQCSYQSELLEHFCKCQAEAVIIFICPMSHVLLRHRVTSLCCPWLIIFSCQVPSDIPSDVHPHTLHSRHRQFNDPPDMERFLSFNEPHRIRYTSGEGICIHDQYIQVRYEFTTVEASIQFQGDLRRKDLVDFYDVDVVWSNLQSRTDSFGKVKGIGAIQRLKLWRDRYTTFHSLSVLANKTDNQYREYDIHHFDGELRNRDDRAKTLRLNVHGRRGSVPDETSSRRTFRIRQRVRSAGQASAASPELGPSYATTTLDIRYLSIQFTHKRAQNHKSLFSSTPRSPAPAMGVILAINAGSSSVKISVYLADKGTAPRQIAEAQVNGLTAPPAQLKYSRGGETVIKDQNVDTAVNSQDDAFALLLKTLVDDAELKEISSKSDVAIACHRIVHGGDYGSSQVITPDTYHHLEALSDLAPLHNGAALTIVDSCMKQLPDAVNVACFDSQFHSTIPPHISTYPIDQTIAKKNRLRKYGFHGISYAFISRSVADFLGKSRDQLNIIALHLGSGASACAIKNGKSWDTSMGLTPLAGLPGATRSGSVDPSLVFHYASDVGKLSPASTEKLHISTAEEILNKESGWKSLTGTTNFGVIAASDEPQHRLAFDLFVDRICGFVGSYYVSLKGDVDAIVFAGGIGERSARLRSAVVEQAGCLGFAIDEALNDAEAAGDATVRELSSKDSKHKVLVCQTDEQFEMARACTEMEALWT
;
A
#
# COMPACT_ATOMS: atom_id res chain seq x y z
N MET A 1 -24.64 23.19 -55.60
CA MET A 1 -26.11 23.01 -55.74
C MET A 1 -26.41 21.66 -55.11
N ALA A 2 -27.13 21.60 -53.99
CA ALA A 2 -28.60 21.57 -53.91
C ALA A 2 -29.18 20.26 -54.52
N ALA A 3 -29.99 19.45 -53.82
CA ALA A 3 -30.55 19.60 -52.47
C ALA A 3 -30.85 18.23 -51.79
N SER A 4 -31.44 18.28 -50.60
CA SER A 4 -31.79 17.16 -49.72
C SER A 4 -32.96 16.28 -50.18
N SER A 5 -32.95 15.00 -49.78
CA SER A 5 -34.18 14.25 -49.49
C SER A 5 -33.93 13.12 -48.47
N SER A 6 -34.70 13.09 -47.39
CA SER A 6 -34.72 12.00 -46.40
C SER A 6 -36.07 11.27 -46.45
N SER A 7 -36.05 9.95 -46.58
CA SER A 7 -37.26 9.11 -46.47
C SER A 7 -36.90 7.72 -45.92
N GLY A 8 -37.47 7.36 -44.78
CA GLY A 8 -37.39 5.98 -44.26
C GLY A 8 -38.52 5.10 -44.80
N SER A 9 -38.32 3.78 -44.76
CA SER A 9 -39.35 2.79 -45.10
C SER A 9 -39.22 1.57 -44.19
N SER A 10 -40.32 1.16 -43.54
CA SER A 10 -40.33 0.10 -42.54
C SER A 10 -41.54 -0.82 -42.66
N PHE A 11 -41.30 -2.08 -43.02
CA PHE A 11 -42.21 -3.24 -42.91
C PHE A 11 -41.31 -4.42 -42.51
N THR A 12 -41.43 -5.08 -41.34
CA THR A 12 -42.44 -6.09 -40.93
C THR A 12 -42.52 -7.31 -41.86
N SER A 13 -42.71 -8.55 -41.39
CA SER A 13 -42.59 -9.17 -40.05
C SER A 13 -42.85 -10.67 -40.21
N SER A 14 -42.15 -11.53 -39.46
CA SER A 14 -42.62 -12.90 -39.19
C SER A 14 -42.06 -13.39 -37.85
N SER A 15 -42.95 -13.69 -36.92
CA SER A 15 -42.64 -14.13 -35.56
C SER A 15 -42.94 -15.62 -35.35
N LEU A 16 -42.28 -16.24 -34.36
CA LEU A 16 -42.74 -17.36 -33.50
C LEU A 16 -41.51 -17.84 -32.67
N GLY A 17 -41.57 -18.00 -31.35
CA GLY A 17 -42.65 -17.76 -30.40
C GLY A 17 -42.13 -17.60 -28.95
N ARG A 18 -43.02 -17.31 -28.01
CA ARG A 18 -42.73 -17.03 -26.58
C ARG A 18 -44.03 -17.19 -25.75
N PRO A 19 -43.95 -17.18 -24.42
CA PRO A 19 -43.59 -18.27 -23.50
C PRO A 19 -44.85 -18.88 -22.83
N PRO A 20 -44.73 -19.70 -21.77
CA PRO A 20 -45.75 -19.79 -20.73
C PRO A 20 -45.42 -18.88 -19.53
N THR A 21 -46.35 -18.00 -19.14
CA THR A 21 -46.31 -17.27 -17.87
C THR A 21 -47.23 -17.94 -16.85
N TYR A 22 -46.81 -18.02 -15.59
CA TYR A 22 -47.73 -18.20 -14.47
C TYR A 22 -47.62 -17.03 -13.50
N SER A 23 -48.77 -16.46 -13.12
CA SER A 23 -48.87 -15.27 -12.29
C SER A 23 -49.82 -15.52 -11.13
N ARG A 24 -49.37 -15.29 -9.89
CA ARG A 24 -50.24 -14.89 -8.79
C ARG A 24 -49.47 -14.15 -7.70
N SER A 25 -50.07 -13.09 -7.20
CA SER A 25 -49.58 -12.26 -6.10
C SER A 25 -50.26 -12.68 -4.79
N TYR A 26 -49.61 -12.53 -3.64
CA TYR A 26 -50.09 -11.68 -2.53
C TYR A 26 -49.09 -11.61 -1.35
N VAL A 27 -48.85 -10.38 -0.88
CA VAL A 27 -48.64 -9.87 0.51
C VAL A 27 -48.01 -10.78 1.59
N SER A 28 -47.05 -10.20 2.34
CA SER A 28 -46.39 -10.75 3.54
C SER A 28 -47.33 -11.06 4.73
N PRO A 29 -46.86 -11.86 5.69
CA PRO A 29 -46.78 -11.34 7.06
C PRO A 29 -45.37 -11.44 7.66
N VAL A 30 -45.27 -11.13 8.96
CA VAL A 30 -44.03 -10.96 9.74
C VAL A 30 -43.76 -12.21 10.59
N ASP A 31 -42.64 -12.17 11.32
CA ASP A 31 -42.27 -12.95 12.51
C ASP A 31 -41.46 -14.24 12.34
N SER A 32 -40.68 -14.49 13.39
CA SER A 32 -39.58 -15.44 13.49
C SER A 32 -39.93 -16.70 14.27
N THR A 33 -39.31 -17.83 13.93
CA THR A 33 -38.85 -18.82 14.94
C THR A 33 -37.75 -19.73 14.35
N TRP A 34 -36.90 -20.28 15.21
CA TRP A 34 -35.87 -21.29 14.93
C TRP A 34 -36.20 -22.60 15.66
N THR A 35 -35.98 -23.76 15.04
CA THR A 35 -35.75 -25.14 15.58
C THR A 35 -36.20 -26.20 14.51
N GLN A 36 -35.83 -27.49 14.53
CA GLN A 36 -35.10 -28.31 15.53
C GLN A 36 -34.21 -29.39 14.87
N THR A 37 -33.52 -30.21 15.68
CA THR A 37 -32.50 -31.22 15.34
C THR A 37 -32.82 -32.64 15.86
N SER A 38 -32.36 -33.67 15.14
CA SER A 38 -32.06 -35.06 15.61
C SER A 38 -31.44 -35.86 14.41
N GLU A 39 -30.76 -37.02 14.49
CA GLU A 39 -30.40 -38.02 15.52
C GLU A 39 -28.88 -38.33 15.36
N ILE A 40 -28.01 -38.56 16.37
CA ILE A 40 -27.90 -39.66 17.36
C ILE A 40 -27.63 -41.07 16.78
N SER A 41 -26.41 -41.59 16.98
CA SER A 41 -26.14 -42.97 17.49
C SER A 41 -24.64 -43.21 17.77
N THR A 42 -24.32 -44.03 18.77
CA THR A 42 -22.97 -44.38 19.28
C THR A 42 -22.68 -45.89 19.20
N ILE A 43 -21.40 -46.29 19.30
CA ILE A 43 -20.94 -47.63 19.78
C ILE A 43 -19.43 -47.57 20.14
N SER A 44 -18.93 -48.49 20.97
CA SER A 44 -17.63 -48.39 21.68
C SER A 44 -16.92 -49.75 21.95
N ALA A 45 -15.57 -49.73 22.11
CA ALA A 45 -14.66 -50.73 22.73
C ALA A 45 -13.19 -50.28 22.49
N SER A 46 -12.29 -50.01 23.47
CA SER A 46 -11.50 -50.89 24.39
C SER A 46 -10.53 -51.87 23.67
N SER A 47 -9.27 -52.10 24.07
CA SER A 47 -8.40 -51.77 25.23
C SER A 47 -6.89 -51.77 24.79
N THR A 48 -5.84 -51.35 25.54
CA THR A 48 -5.22 -51.89 26.80
C THR A 48 -4.20 -50.90 27.45
N SER A 49 -3.46 -51.33 28.50
CA SER A 49 -2.45 -50.61 29.32
C SER A 49 -1.08 -50.37 28.61
N GLU A 50 -0.04 -49.69 29.16
CA GLU A 50 0.33 -49.37 30.57
C GLU A 50 1.17 -48.05 30.74
N SER A 51 1.77 -47.84 31.92
CA SER A 51 2.08 -46.54 32.58
C SER A 51 3.31 -45.71 32.15
N ALA A 52 3.19 -44.37 32.28
CA ALA A 52 4.28 -43.40 32.53
C ALA A 52 3.71 -42.05 33.06
N VAL A 53 4.50 -41.25 33.79
CA VAL A 53 4.06 -39.98 34.43
C VAL A 53 5.21 -38.94 34.49
N PRO A 54 4.97 -37.62 34.42
CA PRO A 54 4.23 -36.91 33.39
C PRO A 54 5.18 -35.99 32.59
N ALA A 55 5.21 -36.10 31.26
CA ALA A 55 5.78 -35.03 30.44
C ALA A 55 4.83 -33.82 30.49
N ALA A 56 5.35 -32.63 30.82
CA ALA A 56 4.58 -31.40 30.74
C ALA A 56 4.38 -31.01 29.27
N SER A 57 3.36 -31.58 28.64
CA SER A 57 2.98 -31.23 27.28
C SER A 57 2.56 -29.76 27.23
N LEU A 58 3.12 -29.03 26.26
CA LEU A 58 2.48 -27.81 25.77
C LEU A 58 1.07 -28.21 25.33
N ARG A 59 0.02 -27.59 25.91
CA ARG A 59 -1.35 -27.82 25.44
C ARG A 59 -1.37 -27.58 23.93
N PRO A 60 -1.97 -28.48 23.12
CA PRO A 60 -2.16 -28.23 21.70
C PRO A 60 -2.81 -26.86 21.49
N LEU A 61 -2.44 -26.17 20.40
CA LEU A 61 -3.19 -24.98 20.00
C LEU A 61 -4.59 -25.46 19.59
N ASP A 62 -5.57 -25.23 20.46
CA ASP A 62 -6.95 -25.62 20.22
C ASP A 62 -7.53 -24.68 19.16
N LEU A 63 -7.47 -25.13 17.90
CA LEU A 63 -7.98 -24.42 16.73
C LEU A 63 -9.51 -24.52 16.76
N GLY A 64 -10.11 -23.59 17.51
CA GLY A 64 -11.52 -23.59 17.86
C GLY A 64 -12.51 -23.65 16.68
N PRO A 65 -13.79 -23.95 16.97
CA PRO A 65 -14.84 -24.17 15.96
C PRO A 65 -14.93 -23.02 14.94
N PRO A 66 -14.97 -23.33 13.63
CA PRO A 66 -14.79 -22.33 12.57
C PRO A 66 -15.84 -21.21 12.65
N GLY A 67 -15.37 -19.97 12.82
CA GLY A 67 -16.23 -18.77 12.93
C GLY A 67 -16.10 -17.99 14.24
N TYR A 68 -15.31 -18.46 15.22
CA TYR A 68 -15.05 -17.68 16.43
C TYR A 68 -14.18 -16.43 16.16
N THR A 69 -14.45 -15.36 16.89
CA THR A 69 -13.75 -14.07 16.82
C THR A 69 -12.87 -13.82 18.05
N ALA A 70 -13.23 -14.39 19.20
CA ALA A 70 -12.48 -14.30 20.45
C ALA A 70 -12.64 -15.54 21.34
N THR A 71 -11.81 -15.64 22.38
CA THR A 71 -11.95 -16.60 23.48
C THR A 71 -11.95 -15.91 24.84
N ILE A 72 -12.50 -16.58 25.85
CA ILE A 72 -12.39 -16.22 27.27
C ILE A 72 -12.20 -17.48 28.11
N THR A 73 -11.31 -17.44 29.11
CA THR A 73 -11.15 -18.54 30.07
C THR A 73 -12.09 -18.34 31.26
N LEU A 74 -12.95 -19.31 31.51
CA LEU A 74 -13.74 -19.44 32.74
C LEU A 74 -13.06 -20.43 33.69
N PHE A 75 -13.28 -20.27 34.99
CA PHE A 75 -12.71 -21.13 36.04
C PHE A 75 -11.17 -21.29 35.96
N GLN A 76 -10.48 -20.21 35.58
CA GLN A 76 -9.02 -20.20 35.47
C GLN A 76 -8.35 -20.66 36.78
N ASP A 77 -7.28 -21.45 36.65
CA ASP A 77 -6.51 -22.02 37.77
C ASP A 77 -7.32 -23.00 38.69
N THR A 78 -8.46 -23.54 38.22
CA THR A 78 -9.19 -24.63 38.89
C THR A 78 -9.22 -25.92 38.03
N PRO A 79 -9.64 -27.07 38.58
CA PRO A 79 -9.83 -28.31 37.79
C PRO A 79 -10.90 -28.20 36.70
N ASP A 80 -11.79 -27.20 36.76
CA ASP A 80 -12.92 -26.99 35.84
C ASP A 80 -12.62 -25.93 34.76
N GLU A 81 -11.35 -25.52 34.62
CA GLU A 81 -10.89 -24.49 33.68
C GLU A 81 -11.37 -24.77 32.24
N ARG A 82 -12.09 -23.79 31.66
CA ARG A 82 -12.71 -23.92 30.34
C ARG A 82 -12.49 -22.67 29.49
N THR A 83 -11.87 -22.83 28.33
CA THR A 83 -11.91 -21.83 27.25
C THR A 83 -13.29 -21.86 26.59
N VAL A 84 -13.95 -20.72 26.50
CA VAL A 84 -15.21 -20.54 25.76
C VAL A 84 -14.94 -19.79 24.45
N TYR A 85 -15.40 -20.35 23.34
CA TYR A 85 -15.26 -19.80 21.99
C TYR A 85 -16.40 -18.84 21.66
N LEU A 86 -16.07 -17.61 21.32
CA LEU A 86 -17.00 -16.49 21.17
C LEU A 86 -17.12 -16.11 19.70
N GLY A 87 -18.33 -16.20 19.14
CA GLY A 87 -18.65 -15.79 17.77
C GLY A 87 -18.98 -14.30 17.69
N PRO A 88 -20.08 -13.90 17.02
CA PRO A 88 -20.56 -12.52 16.99
C PRO A 88 -20.95 -11.98 18.38
N TRP A 89 -20.87 -10.66 18.55
CA TRP A 89 -21.33 -9.95 19.74
C TRP A 89 -22.41 -8.91 19.43
N GLU A 90 -23.23 -8.61 20.43
CA GLU A 90 -24.10 -7.43 20.47
C GLU A 90 -23.91 -6.67 21.80
N VAL A 91 -24.03 -5.34 21.78
CA VAL A 91 -23.99 -4.49 22.99
C VAL A 91 -25.41 -4.02 23.29
N VAL A 92 -25.97 -4.51 24.40
CA VAL A 92 -27.40 -4.43 24.74
C VAL A 92 -27.60 -3.63 26.03
N GLY A 93 -28.65 -2.81 26.06
CA GLY A 93 -29.05 -2.04 27.25
C GLY A 93 -28.54 -0.59 27.24
N SER A 94 -29.37 0.32 27.76
CA SER A 94 -29.08 1.76 27.88
C SER A 94 -28.29 2.09 29.14
N GLU A 95 -28.82 1.72 30.32
CA GLU A 95 -28.29 2.12 31.64
C GLU A 95 -27.34 1.09 32.26
N GLN A 96 -27.44 -0.19 31.87
CA GLN A 96 -26.45 -1.21 32.18
C GLN A 96 -26.04 -1.88 30.86
N ARG A 97 -24.90 -1.46 30.31
CA ARG A 97 -24.38 -2.06 29.07
C ARG A 97 -24.00 -3.52 29.35
N ARG A 98 -24.64 -4.43 28.63
CA ARG A 98 -24.33 -5.87 28.64
C ARG A 98 -23.91 -6.28 27.25
N ILE A 99 -22.72 -6.84 27.13
CA ILE A 99 -22.32 -7.56 25.92
C ILE A 99 -23.02 -8.91 25.96
N ARG A 100 -23.64 -9.33 24.86
CA ARG A 100 -23.89 -10.75 24.61
C ARG A 100 -22.96 -11.23 23.52
N TRP A 101 -22.31 -12.35 23.78
CA TRP A 101 -21.60 -13.14 22.79
C TRP A 101 -22.43 -14.36 22.45
N GLN A 102 -22.70 -14.56 21.16
CA GLN A 102 -23.15 -15.85 20.66
C GLN A 102 -21.95 -16.79 20.71
N CYS A 103 -21.97 -17.80 21.57
CA CYS A 103 -20.86 -18.76 21.64
C CYS A 103 -20.87 -19.66 20.40
N SER A 104 -19.71 -20.22 20.07
CA SER A 104 -19.51 -20.95 18.81
C SER A 104 -20.06 -22.38 18.82
N TYR A 105 -20.45 -22.89 19.99
CA TYR A 105 -21.28 -24.08 20.13
C TYR A 105 -22.77 -23.70 20.09
N GLN A 106 -23.59 -24.50 19.42
CA GLN A 106 -24.97 -24.12 19.10
C GLN A 106 -25.81 -23.81 20.35
N SER A 107 -26.56 -22.71 20.28
CA SER A 107 -27.43 -22.17 21.34
C SER A 107 -26.74 -21.70 22.63
N GLU A 108 -25.41 -21.79 22.75
CA GLU A 108 -24.71 -21.27 23.93
C GLU A 108 -24.59 -19.72 23.91
N LEU A 109 -24.64 -19.12 25.09
CA LEU A 109 -24.66 -17.66 25.27
C LEU A 109 -23.71 -17.23 26.41
N LEU A 110 -22.89 -16.21 26.18
CA LEU A 110 -22.11 -15.56 27.24
C LEU A 110 -22.48 -14.08 27.37
N GLU A 111 -22.97 -13.69 28.54
CA GLU A 111 -23.33 -12.32 28.89
C GLU A 111 -22.24 -11.67 29.77
N HIS A 112 -21.61 -10.60 29.29
CA HIS A 112 -20.68 -9.78 30.07
C HIS A 112 -21.37 -8.50 30.51
N PHE A 113 -21.53 -8.31 31.82
CA PHE A 113 -22.12 -7.12 32.40
C PHE A 113 -21.04 -6.06 32.65
N CYS A 114 -21.12 -4.93 31.95
CA CYS A 114 -20.29 -3.77 32.26
C CYS A 114 -20.84 -3.04 33.49
N LYS A 115 -19.95 -2.56 34.37
CA LYS A 115 -20.35 -1.69 35.47
C LYS A 115 -20.73 -0.31 34.93
N CYS A 116 -21.64 0.37 35.61
CA CYS A 116 -21.86 1.80 35.48
C CYS A 116 -21.81 2.40 36.88
N GLN A 117 -21.10 3.52 37.06
CA GLN A 117 -21.17 4.27 38.31
C GLN A 117 -22.45 5.10 38.35
N ALA A 118 -23.08 5.19 39.52
CA ALA A 118 -24.25 6.02 39.75
C ALA A 118 -24.05 6.81 41.03
N GLU A 119 -23.71 8.10 40.90
CA GLU A 119 -23.68 9.01 42.05
C GLU A 119 -25.10 9.48 42.38
N ALA A 120 -25.52 9.27 43.64
CA ALA A 120 -26.81 9.73 44.13
C ALA A 120 -26.64 11.01 44.95
N VAL A 121 -27.20 12.12 44.47
CA VAL A 121 -27.13 13.43 45.15
C VAL A 121 -28.52 13.87 45.61
N ILE A 122 -28.67 14.12 46.91
CA ILE A 122 -29.91 14.63 47.52
C ILE A 122 -29.75 16.13 47.78
N ILE A 123 -30.68 16.95 47.29
CA ILE A 123 -30.68 18.41 47.48
C ILE A 123 -32.02 18.86 48.07
N PHE A 124 -31.96 19.58 49.19
CA PHE A 124 -33.08 20.38 49.70
C PHE A 124 -32.98 21.82 49.17
N ILE A 125 -34.09 22.38 48.70
CA ILE A 125 -34.17 23.77 48.21
C ILE A 125 -35.02 24.61 49.17
N CYS A 126 -34.52 25.79 49.53
CA CYS A 126 -35.31 26.85 50.16
C CYS A 126 -35.26 28.10 49.27
N PRO A 127 -36.39 28.59 48.72
CA PRO A 127 -36.40 29.70 47.78
C PRO A 127 -36.63 31.05 48.49
N MET A 128 -36.00 32.11 47.98
CA MET A 128 -36.69 33.40 47.92
C MET A 128 -36.19 34.28 46.78
N SER A 129 -37.14 34.87 46.07
CA SER A 129 -36.95 36.09 45.27
C SER A 129 -37.99 37.10 45.73
N HIS A 130 -37.59 38.37 45.83
CA HIS A 130 -38.51 39.48 46.08
C HIS A 130 -39.49 39.65 44.87
N VAL A 131 -40.68 40.29 44.96
CA VAL A 131 -41.13 41.33 45.91
C VAL A 131 -42.68 41.51 45.97
N LEU A 132 -43.17 42.17 47.04
CA LEU A 132 -44.44 42.94 47.21
C LEU A 132 -45.83 42.29 47.45
N LEU A 133 -46.50 42.90 48.46
CA LEU A 133 -47.95 43.22 48.61
C LEU A 133 -49.00 42.23 49.21
N ARG A 134 -49.14 42.37 50.55
CA ARG A 134 -50.39 42.61 51.34
C ARG A 134 -51.41 41.48 51.69
N HIS A 135 -51.64 41.42 53.02
CA HIS A 135 -52.87 41.09 53.77
C HIS A 135 -53.43 39.65 53.87
N ARG A 136 -53.13 39.06 55.05
CA ARG A 136 -54.05 38.41 56.02
C ARG A 136 -55.09 37.34 55.55
N VAL A 137 -54.86 36.14 56.09
CA VAL A 137 -55.83 35.28 56.84
C VAL A 137 -56.66 34.25 56.05
N THR A 138 -56.15 33.01 56.09
CA THR A 138 -56.83 31.68 56.16
C THR A 138 -57.93 31.28 55.16
N SER A 139 -57.64 30.29 54.30
CA SER A 139 -58.31 28.96 54.33
C SER A 139 -57.68 27.91 53.39
N LEU A 140 -57.31 26.74 53.95
CA LEU A 140 -57.19 25.39 53.35
C LEU A 140 -56.31 25.03 52.12
N CYS A 141 -55.67 23.85 52.26
CA CYS A 141 -55.26 22.84 51.25
C CYS A 141 -54.25 23.16 50.12
N CYS A 142 -53.03 22.62 50.24
CA CYS A 142 -52.54 21.48 49.43
C CYS A 142 -51.18 20.91 49.93
N PRO A 143 -50.77 19.68 49.56
CA PRO A 143 -49.59 18.99 50.09
C PRO A 143 -48.29 19.22 49.28
N TRP A 144 -47.20 18.61 49.76
CA TRP A 144 -45.84 18.68 49.22
C TRP A 144 -45.76 18.15 47.78
N LEU A 145 -45.12 18.91 46.89
CA LEU A 145 -44.87 18.50 45.50
C LEU A 145 -43.42 18.03 45.33
N ILE A 146 -43.23 16.71 45.17
CA ILE A 146 -41.94 16.13 44.76
C ILE A 146 -41.84 16.29 43.24
N ILE A 147 -40.90 17.12 42.76
CA ILE A 147 -40.59 17.25 41.33
C ILE A 147 -39.32 16.44 41.04
N PHE A 148 -39.46 15.33 40.33
CA PHE A 148 -38.34 14.65 39.69
C PHE A 148 -37.86 15.47 38.48
N SER A 149 -36.97 16.44 38.74
CA SER A 149 -36.20 17.08 37.67
C SER A 149 -35.11 16.13 37.21
N CYS A 150 -35.44 15.28 36.24
CA CYS A 150 -34.45 14.48 35.55
C CYS A 150 -33.59 15.43 34.68
N GLN A 151 -32.46 15.89 35.23
CA GLN A 151 -31.36 16.29 34.36
C GLN A 151 -30.91 15.02 33.64
N VAL A 152 -31.17 14.99 32.33
CA VAL A 152 -30.75 13.91 31.43
C VAL A 152 -29.26 13.67 31.67
N PRO A 153 -28.85 12.44 32.07
CA PRO A 153 -27.43 12.10 32.14
C PRO A 153 -26.78 12.39 30.80
N SER A 154 -25.55 12.93 30.78
CA SER A 154 -24.86 13.11 29.50
C SER A 154 -24.73 11.74 28.81
N ASP A 155 -25.23 11.60 27.58
CA ASP A 155 -25.29 10.33 26.82
C ASP A 155 -23.92 9.68 26.51
N ILE A 156 -22.84 10.34 26.97
CA ILE A 156 -21.46 9.88 27.05
C ILE A 156 -21.22 9.32 28.47
N PRO A 157 -21.39 8.01 28.72
CA PRO A 157 -20.95 7.42 29.98
C PRO A 157 -19.41 7.38 30.02
N SER A 158 -18.84 8.12 30.95
CA SER A 158 -17.39 8.31 31.13
C SER A 158 -16.60 7.05 31.48
N ASP A 159 -17.28 5.99 31.96
CA ASP A 159 -16.66 4.97 32.80
C ASP A 159 -16.55 3.57 32.16
N VAL A 160 -16.63 3.48 30.83
CA VAL A 160 -16.45 2.22 30.08
C VAL A 160 -15.10 2.19 29.37
N HIS A 161 -14.02 2.13 30.16
CA HIS A 161 -12.65 1.95 29.66
C HIS A 161 -12.20 0.48 29.80
N PRO A 162 -12.26 -0.35 28.73
CA PRO A 162 -11.58 -1.64 28.72
C PRO A 162 -10.06 -1.42 28.79
N HIS A 163 -9.43 -1.96 29.82
CA HIS A 163 -8.00 -1.85 30.09
C HIS A 163 -7.22 -2.93 29.31
N THR A 164 -6.81 -2.61 28.07
CA THR A 164 -5.96 -3.45 27.22
C THR A 164 -4.56 -3.64 27.83
N LEU A 165 -4.40 -4.58 28.77
CA LEU A 165 -3.11 -4.92 29.34
C LEU A 165 -2.24 -5.56 28.26
N HIS A 166 -1.30 -4.78 27.72
CA HIS A 166 -0.20 -5.28 26.93
C HIS A 166 0.46 -6.47 27.63
N SER A 167 0.68 -7.55 26.90
CA SER A 167 1.22 -8.80 27.46
C SER A 167 2.60 -8.56 28.09
N ARG A 168 2.79 -9.07 29.31
CA ARG A 168 3.95 -8.74 30.16
C ARG A 168 5.29 -9.13 29.50
N HIS A 169 6.19 -8.17 29.40
CA HIS A 169 7.66 -8.33 29.32
C HIS A 169 8.18 -9.57 28.54
N ARG A 170 7.93 -9.59 27.23
CA ARG A 170 8.79 -10.29 26.26
C ARG A 170 9.21 -9.32 25.16
N GLN A 171 10.42 -9.50 24.63
CA GLN A 171 10.77 -8.91 23.34
C GLN A 171 10.02 -9.67 22.25
N PHE A 172 9.17 -8.97 21.51
CA PHE A 172 8.52 -9.46 20.31
C PHE A 172 8.85 -8.50 19.16
N ASN A 173 8.96 -9.05 17.95
CA ASN A 173 9.48 -8.32 16.79
C ASN A 173 8.41 -7.54 16.03
N ASP A 174 7.11 -7.83 16.25
CA ASP A 174 6.01 -7.22 15.51
C ASP A 174 4.93 -6.63 16.45
N PRO A 175 4.68 -5.30 16.41
CA PRO A 175 3.70 -4.64 17.28
C PRO A 175 2.20 -4.96 17.14
N PRO A 176 1.65 -5.55 16.05
CA PRO A 176 0.22 -5.87 15.94
C PRO A 176 -0.25 -6.98 16.89
N ASP A 177 0.60 -7.97 17.22
CA ASP A 177 0.21 -9.10 18.08
C ASP A 177 -0.22 -8.68 19.50
N MET A 178 0.26 -7.52 19.96
CA MET A 178 -0.14 -6.92 21.23
C MET A 178 -1.61 -6.44 21.26
N GLU A 179 -2.22 -6.22 20.10
CA GLU A 179 -3.60 -5.72 19.98
C GLU A 179 -4.65 -6.83 19.97
N ARG A 180 -4.26 -8.10 19.84
CA ARG A 180 -5.18 -9.26 19.93
C ARG A 180 -5.66 -9.53 21.36
N PHE A 181 -5.04 -8.92 22.38
CA PHE A 181 -5.38 -9.13 23.78
C PHE A 181 -6.10 -7.93 24.38
N LEU A 182 -7.25 -8.17 24.99
CA LEU A 182 -8.00 -7.18 25.75
C LEU A 182 -8.30 -7.70 27.15
N SER A 183 -8.33 -6.82 28.13
CA SER A 183 -8.68 -7.15 29.51
C SER A 183 -9.45 -6.01 30.18
N PHE A 184 -9.88 -6.27 31.40
CA PHE A 184 -10.46 -5.29 32.31
C PHE A 184 -9.63 -5.30 33.61
N ASN A 185 -9.48 -4.16 34.26
CA ASN A 185 -8.67 -4.05 35.49
C ASN A 185 -9.40 -4.58 36.72
N GLU A 186 -10.72 -4.49 36.74
CA GLU A 186 -11.56 -5.03 37.82
C GLU A 186 -12.24 -6.35 37.39
N PRO A 187 -12.64 -7.20 38.35
CA PRO A 187 -13.56 -8.28 38.07
C PRO A 187 -14.92 -7.76 37.57
N HIS A 188 -15.42 -8.36 36.50
CA HIS A 188 -16.75 -8.12 35.95
C HIS A 188 -17.60 -9.38 36.06
N ARG A 189 -18.91 -9.19 36.21
CA ARG A 189 -19.87 -10.30 36.18
C ARG A 189 -19.94 -10.88 34.76
N ILE A 190 -19.56 -12.14 34.63
CA ILE A 190 -19.79 -12.96 33.45
C ILE A 190 -20.86 -13.99 33.80
N ARG A 191 -21.87 -14.10 32.94
CA ARG A 191 -22.77 -15.26 32.89
C ARG A 191 -22.49 -16.06 31.64
N TYR A 192 -22.46 -17.39 31.73
CA TYR A 192 -22.37 -18.30 30.60
C TYR A 192 -23.42 -19.40 30.75
N THR A 193 -24.20 -19.59 29.70
CA THR A 193 -25.40 -20.42 29.66
C THR A 193 -25.26 -21.44 28.53
N SER A 194 -25.56 -22.71 28.83
CA SER A 194 -25.53 -23.82 27.87
C SER A 194 -26.62 -23.69 26.80
N GLY A 195 -26.51 -24.48 25.73
CA GLY A 195 -27.56 -24.60 24.70
C GLY A 195 -28.90 -25.14 25.21
N GLU A 196 -28.95 -25.68 26.44
CA GLU A 196 -30.16 -26.12 27.13
C GLU A 196 -30.75 -25.04 28.06
N GLY A 197 -30.16 -23.83 28.08
CA GLY A 197 -30.57 -22.74 28.97
C GLY A 197 -30.04 -22.85 30.42
N ILE A 198 -29.17 -23.82 30.71
CA ILE A 198 -28.62 -24.04 32.05
C ILE A 198 -27.47 -23.05 32.29
N CYS A 199 -27.53 -22.31 33.38
CA CYS A 199 -26.48 -21.37 33.77
C CYS A 199 -25.26 -22.11 34.33
N ILE A 200 -24.20 -22.24 33.52
CA ILE A 200 -22.94 -22.92 33.89
C ILE A 200 -22.09 -22.04 34.81
N HIS A 201 -22.08 -20.72 34.56
CA HIS A 201 -21.26 -19.75 35.29
C HIS A 201 -22.06 -18.46 35.45
N ASP A 202 -22.05 -17.84 36.64
CA ASP A 202 -22.58 -16.49 36.90
C ASP A 202 -21.82 -15.87 38.08
N GLN A 203 -20.61 -15.39 37.82
CA GLN A 203 -19.68 -14.90 38.84
C GLN A 203 -18.91 -13.66 38.36
N TYR A 204 -18.29 -12.94 39.30
CA TYR A 204 -17.35 -11.86 39.00
C TYR A 204 -15.95 -12.43 38.77
N ILE A 205 -15.45 -12.36 37.53
CA ILE A 205 -14.11 -12.84 37.14
C ILE A 205 -13.29 -11.72 36.50
N GLN A 206 -11.97 -11.87 36.51
CA GLN A 206 -11.07 -10.99 35.77
C GLN A 206 -11.24 -11.25 34.27
N VAL A 207 -11.93 -10.36 33.56
CA VAL A 207 -12.23 -10.59 32.14
C VAL A 207 -10.99 -10.32 31.29
N ARG A 208 -10.59 -11.33 30.51
CA ARG A 208 -9.58 -11.25 29.46
C ARG A 208 -10.11 -11.94 28.21
N TYR A 209 -10.05 -11.23 27.09
CA TYR A 209 -10.37 -11.74 25.76
C TYR A 209 -9.09 -11.87 24.93
N GLU A 210 -8.99 -12.95 24.15
CA GLU A 210 -7.97 -13.17 23.13
C GLU A 210 -8.68 -13.30 21.78
N PHE A 211 -8.40 -12.35 20.87
CA PHE A 211 -9.05 -12.23 19.57
C PHE A 211 -8.26 -12.96 18.47
N THR A 212 -8.97 -13.56 17.52
CA THR A 212 -8.35 -14.23 16.36
C THR A 212 -7.67 -13.24 15.42
N THR A 213 -8.14 -12.00 15.35
CA THR A 213 -7.57 -10.92 14.54
C THR A 213 -7.45 -9.60 15.32
N VAL A 214 -6.59 -8.70 14.85
CA VAL A 214 -6.41 -7.35 15.42
C VAL A 214 -7.65 -6.48 15.13
N GLU A 215 -8.23 -6.67 13.96
CA GLU A 215 -9.40 -5.98 13.44
C GLU A 215 -10.63 -6.26 14.31
N ALA A 216 -10.85 -7.52 14.72
CA ALA A 216 -11.95 -7.89 15.62
C ALA A 216 -11.79 -7.24 17.00
N SER A 217 -10.57 -7.22 17.55
CA SER A 217 -10.27 -6.52 18.81
C SER A 217 -10.50 -5.01 18.71
N ILE A 218 -10.12 -4.37 17.60
CA ILE A 218 -10.35 -2.94 17.35
C ILE A 218 -11.84 -2.64 17.19
N GLN A 219 -12.58 -3.47 16.44
CA GLN A 219 -14.02 -3.32 16.26
C GLN A 219 -14.77 -3.44 17.60
N PHE A 220 -14.48 -4.49 18.38
CA PHE A 220 -15.05 -4.69 19.71
C PHE A 220 -14.72 -3.53 20.67
N GLN A 221 -13.46 -3.06 20.67
CA GLN A 221 -13.05 -1.87 21.40
C GLN A 221 -13.86 -0.63 20.98
N GLY A 222 -14.12 -0.46 19.68
CA GLY A 222 -14.90 0.65 19.14
C GLY A 222 -16.37 0.58 19.52
N ASP A 223 -16.98 -0.61 19.44
CA ASP A 223 -18.39 -0.84 19.79
C ASP A 223 -18.65 -0.59 21.28
N LEU A 224 -17.76 -1.06 22.17
CA LEU A 224 -17.84 -0.76 23.60
C LEU A 224 -17.70 0.74 23.91
N ARG A 225 -16.80 1.43 23.21
CA ARG A 225 -16.55 2.87 23.39
C ARG A 225 -17.57 3.76 22.67
N ARG A 226 -18.34 3.22 21.72
CA ARG A 226 -19.11 3.96 20.69
C ARG A 226 -18.23 4.88 19.81
N LYS A 227 -16.99 4.47 19.55
CA LYS A 227 -16.00 5.24 18.78
C LYS A 227 -15.42 4.42 17.63
N ASP A 228 -15.05 5.08 16.55
CA ASP A 228 -14.23 4.50 15.48
C ASP A 228 -12.76 4.77 15.80
N LEU A 229 -11.87 3.79 15.54
CA LEU A 229 -10.44 4.08 15.51
C LEU A 229 -10.15 4.88 14.23
N VAL A 230 -9.54 6.05 14.36
CA VAL A 230 -9.07 6.84 13.24
C VAL A 230 -7.71 6.33 12.80
N ASP A 231 -6.79 6.16 13.75
CA ASP A 231 -5.41 5.74 13.52
C ASP A 231 -4.70 5.37 14.84
N PHE A 232 -3.52 4.75 14.74
CA PHE A 232 -2.60 4.56 15.87
C PHE A 232 -1.22 5.16 15.56
N TYR A 233 -0.55 5.65 16.59
CA TYR A 233 0.74 6.35 16.43
C TYR A 233 1.78 5.87 17.44
N ASP A 234 2.95 5.45 16.98
CA ASP A 234 4.07 5.13 17.86
C ASP A 234 4.90 6.39 18.15
N VAL A 235 5.13 6.73 19.43
CA VAL A 235 5.59 8.08 19.84
C VAL A 235 6.74 8.05 20.86
N ASP A 236 7.94 8.32 20.39
CA ASP A 236 9.14 8.32 21.24
C ASP A 236 9.18 9.47 22.27
N VAL A 237 8.51 10.61 22.02
CA VAL A 237 8.34 11.71 23.00
C VAL A 237 7.01 12.45 22.81
N VAL A 238 6.30 12.68 23.93
CA VAL A 238 5.16 13.61 24.03
C VAL A 238 5.57 14.85 24.84
N TRP A 239 5.24 16.06 24.38
CA TRP A 239 5.47 17.29 25.15
C TRP A 239 4.17 17.94 25.64
N SER A 240 4.23 18.54 26.84
CA SER A 240 3.12 19.26 27.46
C SER A 240 3.63 20.48 28.24
N ASN A 241 2.86 21.56 28.24
CA ASN A 241 3.14 22.81 28.98
C ASN A 241 2.97 22.71 30.50
N LEU A 242 2.46 21.59 31.04
CA LEU A 242 2.14 21.43 32.47
C LEU A 242 3.35 21.25 33.40
N GLN A 243 4.52 20.88 32.86
CA GLN A 243 5.76 20.84 33.64
C GLN A 243 6.68 21.99 33.20
N SER A 244 6.87 22.97 34.09
CA SER A 244 7.58 24.24 33.86
C SER A 244 9.11 24.11 33.69
N ARG A 245 9.56 23.08 32.99
CA ARG A 245 10.97 22.77 32.69
C ARG A 245 11.21 22.87 31.20
N THR A 246 11.41 24.10 30.71
CA THR A 246 12.17 24.29 29.47
C THR A 246 13.65 23.99 29.72
N ASP A 247 14.39 23.65 28.67
CA ASP A 247 15.86 23.67 28.68
C ASP A 247 16.41 25.10 28.49
N SER A 248 17.74 25.22 28.44
CA SER A 248 18.45 26.49 28.22
C SER A 248 18.22 27.11 26.83
N PHE A 249 17.58 26.40 25.91
CA PHE A 249 17.21 26.86 24.57
C PHE A 249 15.69 27.11 24.44
N GLY A 250 14.93 27.01 25.54
CA GLY A 250 13.49 27.23 25.57
C GLY A 250 12.63 26.04 25.16
N LYS A 251 13.22 24.85 24.89
CA LYS A 251 12.45 23.66 24.51
C LYS A 251 11.86 22.97 25.74
N VAL A 252 10.59 22.63 25.67
CA VAL A 252 9.84 21.91 26.73
C VAL A 252 10.43 20.51 26.94
N LYS A 253 10.62 20.07 28.19
CA LYS A 253 10.97 18.68 28.50
C LYS A 253 9.74 17.77 28.44
N GLY A 254 9.86 16.63 27.75
CA GLY A 254 8.74 15.74 27.45
C GLY A 254 8.31 14.80 28.59
N ILE A 255 7.06 14.34 28.51
CA ILE A 255 6.45 13.32 29.36
C ILE A 255 6.89 11.93 28.86
N GLY A 256 8.16 11.61 29.06
CA GLY A 256 8.72 10.28 28.77
C GLY A 256 8.61 9.84 27.30
N ALA A 257 8.57 8.52 27.10
CA ALA A 257 8.40 7.85 25.82
C ALA A 257 7.17 6.95 25.86
N ILE A 258 6.31 7.02 24.84
CA ILE A 258 4.95 6.46 24.86
C ILE A 258 4.79 5.57 23.61
N GLN A 259 5.05 4.27 23.80
CA GLN A 259 5.25 3.34 22.68
C GLN A 259 4.10 3.29 21.67
N ARG A 260 2.86 3.54 22.10
CA ARG A 260 1.68 3.70 21.22
C ARG A 260 0.66 4.69 21.79
N LEU A 261 0.05 5.43 20.88
CA LEU A 261 -1.17 6.23 21.04
C LEU A 261 -2.26 5.67 20.13
N LYS A 262 -3.53 5.89 20.48
CA LYS A 262 -4.68 5.62 19.59
C LYS A 262 -5.56 6.85 19.50
N LEU A 263 -5.87 7.29 18.29
CA LEU A 263 -6.81 8.38 18.03
C LEU A 263 -8.17 7.78 17.66
N TRP A 264 -9.18 8.12 18.44
CA TRP A 264 -10.56 7.71 18.22
C TRP A 264 -11.41 8.90 17.77
N ARG A 265 -12.46 8.63 17.00
CA ARG A 265 -13.54 9.56 16.67
C ARG A 265 -14.84 8.99 17.23
N ASP A 266 -15.61 9.80 17.93
CA ASP A 266 -16.92 9.39 18.41
C ASP A 266 -17.90 9.13 17.24
N ARG A 267 -18.74 8.10 17.34
CA ARG A 267 -19.69 7.74 16.26
C ARG A 267 -20.91 8.66 16.17
N TYR A 268 -21.20 9.42 17.21
CA TYR A 268 -22.44 10.19 17.36
C TYR A 268 -22.21 11.70 17.50
N THR A 269 -20.95 12.13 17.68
CA THR A 269 -20.54 13.53 17.82
C THR A 269 -19.28 13.80 16.98
N THR A 270 -18.89 15.07 16.84
CA THR A 270 -17.65 15.46 16.14
C THR A 270 -16.38 15.35 17.00
N PHE A 271 -16.51 14.88 18.25
CA PHE A 271 -15.39 14.79 19.18
C PHE A 271 -14.44 13.65 18.83
N HIS A 272 -13.17 13.89 19.12
CA HIS A 272 -12.11 12.90 19.01
C HIS A 272 -11.51 12.66 20.41
N SER A 273 -10.85 11.54 20.63
CA SER A 273 -10.13 11.27 21.88
C SER A 273 -8.84 10.49 21.66
N LEU A 274 -7.86 10.74 22.53
CA LEU A 274 -6.52 10.15 22.43
C LEU A 274 -6.27 9.21 23.61
N SER A 275 -6.16 7.91 23.35
CA SER A 275 -5.70 6.94 24.35
C SER A 275 -4.18 6.97 24.45
N VAL A 276 -3.64 7.18 25.66
CA VAL A 276 -2.21 7.34 25.95
C VAL A 276 -1.77 6.32 27.01
N LEU A 277 -0.69 5.58 26.79
CA LEU A 277 -0.09 4.69 27.80
C LEU A 277 0.86 5.45 28.73
N ALA A 278 0.53 5.60 30.02
CA ALA A 278 1.33 6.38 30.98
C ALA A 278 2.52 5.57 31.54
N ASN A 279 3.60 5.50 30.77
CA ASN A 279 4.72 4.55 30.88
C ASN A 279 5.67 4.68 32.11
N LYS A 280 5.27 5.27 33.25
CA LYS A 280 6.20 5.51 34.40
C LYS A 280 5.68 5.46 35.85
N THR A 281 4.38 5.29 36.12
CA THR A 281 3.87 5.17 37.51
C THR A 281 2.90 4.01 37.69
N ASP A 282 1.81 3.99 36.91
CA ASP A 282 0.63 3.21 37.28
C ASP A 282 0.28 2.09 36.28
N ASN A 283 1.00 2.02 35.14
CA ASN A 283 0.64 1.22 33.95
C ASN A 283 -0.79 1.44 33.41
N GLN A 284 -1.46 2.51 33.85
CA GLN A 284 -2.79 2.88 33.40
C GLN A 284 -2.72 3.63 32.06
N TYR A 285 -3.75 3.41 31.24
CA TYR A 285 -4.05 4.29 30.12
C TYR A 285 -4.72 5.55 30.65
N ARG A 286 -4.54 6.66 29.96
CA ARG A 286 -5.33 7.89 30.13
C ARG A 286 -5.90 8.28 28.78
N GLU A 287 -7.21 8.50 28.73
CA GLU A 287 -7.88 9.00 27.54
C GLU A 287 -8.04 10.53 27.67
N TYR A 288 -7.75 11.25 26.59
CA TYR A 288 -7.81 12.72 26.56
C TYR A 288 -8.76 13.15 25.44
N ASP A 289 -9.86 13.80 25.78
CA ASP A 289 -10.81 14.31 24.79
C ASP A 289 -10.25 15.54 24.04
N ILE A 290 -10.37 15.50 22.73
CA ILE A 290 -9.96 16.53 21.78
C ILE A 290 -11.23 17.25 21.33
N HIS A 291 -11.58 18.33 22.04
CA HIS A 291 -12.81 19.08 21.78
C HIS A 291 -12.75 19.94 20.51
N HIS A 292 -11.56 20.34 20.04
CA HIS A 292 -11.31 21.13 18.83
C HIS A 292 -10.07 20.57 18.10
N PHE A 293 -10.08 20.57 16.76
CA PHE A 293 -9.01 20.04 15.90
C PHE A 293 -8.81 20.93 14.67
N ASP A 294 -7.80 21.82 14.71
CA ASP A 294 -7.46 22.72 13.61
C ASP A 294 -6.36 22.11 12.71
N GLY A 295 -6.80 21.39 11.66
CA GLY A 295 -5.93 20.68 10.73
C GLY A 295 -5.35 21.52 9.58
N GLU A 296 -4.70 22.66 9.85
CA GLU A 296 -4.04 23.46 8.80
C GLU A 296 -2.50 23.31 8.77
N LEU A 297 -1.99 22.71 7.68
CA LEU A 297 -0.57 22.71 7.32
C LEU A 297 -0.14 24.11 6.82
N ARG A 298 0.21 25.00 7.74
CA ARG A 298 0.69 26.35 7.41
C ARG A 298 2.20 26.36 7.10
N ASN A 299 2.49 26.44 5.78
CA ASN A 299 3.79 26.64 5.12
C ASN A 299 4.65 25.40 4.85
N ARG A 300 5.55 25.56 3.87
CA ARG A 300 6.22 24.49 3.09
C ARG A 300 7.61 24.09 3.62
N ASP A 301 8.07 24.67 4.74
CA ASP A 301 9.45 24.54 5.24
C ASP A 301 9.59 23.84 6.61
N ASP A 302 8.51 23.33 7.20
CA ASP A 302 8.59 22.58 8.47
C ASP A 302 9.23 21.19 8.24
N ARG A 303 10.57 21.17 8.30
CA ARG A 303 11.44 19.98 8.19
C ARG A 303 11.28 18.96 9.33
N ALA A 304 10.23 19.09 10.14
CA ALA A 304 9.74 18.05 11.04
C ALA A 304 8.23 17.91 10.83
N LYS A 305 7.75 16.69 10.56
CA LYS A 305 6.32 16.37 10.44
C LYS A 305 5.64 16.37 11.82
N THR A 306 5.69 17.49 12.55
CA THR A 306 5.09 17.66 13.88
C THR A 306 3.60 17.95 13.76
N LEU A 307 2.77 16.97 14.09
CA LEU A 307 1.35 17.21 14.35
C LEU A 307 1.23 18.01 15.65
N ARG A 308 0.68 19.23 15.55
CA ARG A 308 0.48 20.13 16.70
C ARG A 308 -0.99 20.16 17.09
N LEU A 309 -1.34 19.43 18.13
CA LEU A 309 -2.70 19.38 18.68
C LEU A 309 -2.88 20.55 19.67
N ASN A 310 -3.62 21.57 19.24
CA ASN A 310 -3.99 22.72 20.07
C ASN A 310 -5.32 22.41 20.80
N VAL A 311 -5.24 21.99 22.06
CA VAL A 311 -6.44 21.74 22.88
C VAL A 311 -6.92 23.09 23.44
N HIS A 312 -7.90 23.68 22.76
CA HIS A 312 -8.53 24.91 23.19
C HIS A 312 -9.51 24.64 24.35
N GLY A 313 -9.07 24.88 25.59
CA GLY A 313 -9.94 24.82 26.76
C GLY A 313 -11.10 25.84 26.66
N ARG A 314 -12.33 25.41 26.97
CA ARG A 314 -13.53 26.28 27.00
C ARG A 314 -13.29 27.48 27.93
N ARG A 315 -13.11 28.68 27.36
CA ARG A 315 -13.18 29.94 28.10
C ARG A 315 -14.47 30.67 27.79
N GLY A 316 -15.16 31.10 28.85
CA GLY A 316 -16.28 32.02 28.75
C GLY A 316 -15.83 33.41 28.29
N SER A 317 -16.60 33.96 27.36
CA SER A 317 -16.72 35.36 26.95
C SER A 317 -16.11 36.46 27.86
N VAL A 318 -15.08 37.15 27.35
CA VAL A 318 -14.89 38.62 27.46
C VAL A 318 -14.16 39.08 26.17
N PRO A 319 -14.55 40.19 25.51
CA PRO A 319 -13.92 40.65 24.27
C PRO A 319 -12.75 41.66 24.47
N ASP A 320 -11.87 41.66 23.47
CA ASP A 320 -10.97 42.69 22.90
C ASP A 320 -10.60 43.99 23.67
N GLU A 321 -9.30 44.35 23.69
CA GLU A 321 -8.80 45.62 23.10
C GLU A 321 -7.26 45.79 23.05
N THR A 322 -6.80 46.38 21.94
CA THR A 322 -5.60 47.25 21.72
C THR A 322 -4.14 46.81 21.97
N SER A 323 -3.44 46.66 20.84
CA SER A 323 -2.07 47.13 20.52
C SER A 323 -1.31 48.04 21.53
N SER A 324 -0.02 47.74 21.77
CA SER A 324 1.11 48.63 21.37
C SER A 324 2.52 47.98 21.52
N ARG A 325 3.59 48.77 21.33
CA ARG A 325 5.00 48.33 21.13
C ARG A 325 5.91 48.61 22.35
N ARG A 326 7.10 47.98 22.32
CA ARG A 326 8.43 48.45 22.83
C ARG A 326 8.84 48.24 24.31
N THR A 327 9.68 47.21 24.49
CA THR A 327 11.08 47.24 25.03
C THR A 327 11.42 47.69 26.46
N PHE A 328 12.47 47.00 26.98
CA PHE A 328 13.26 47.21 28.21
C PHE A 328 12.63 46.76 29.55
N ARG A 329 13.38 46.41 30.62
CA ARG A 329 14.67 45.70 30.93
C ARG A 329 14.95 45.94 32.43
N ILE A 330 15.69 45.04 33.11
CA ILE A 330 16.35 45.16 34.47
C ILE A 330 15.68 44.31 35.58
N ARG A 331 16.48 44.01 36.64
CA ARG A 331 16.36 42.93 37.65
C ARG A 331 16.09 43.48 39.07
N GLN A 332 15.55 42.64 39.97
CA GLN A 332 16.12 42.17 41.28
C GLN A 332 15.03 41.36 42.05
N ARG A 333 15.27 40.20 42.71
CA ARG A 333 15.92 39.93 44.04
C ARG A 333 15.37 40.87 45.15
N VAL A 334 14.86 40.46 46.32
CA VAL A 334 15.18 39.42 47.35
C VAL A 334 13.85 38.89 47.95
N ARG A 335 13.62 37.66 48.47
CA ARG A 335 14.41 36.53 49.05
C ARG A 335 14.64 36.53 50.59
N SER A 336 13.58 36.37 51.40
CA SER A 336 13.62 36.11 52.86
C SER A 336 12.89 34.80 53.27
N ALA A 337 12.70 34.49 54.57
CA ALA A 337 12.34 33.15 55.09
C ALA A 337 11.70 33.13 56.50
N GLY A 338 11.19 31.96 56.94
CA GLY A 338 10.68 31.64 58.29
C GLY A 338 9.14 31.54 58.39
N GLN A 339 8.52 30.72 59.25
CA GLN A 339 9.05 29.71 60.20
C GLN A 339 8.00 28.58 60.48
N ALA A 340 8.26 27.67 61.42
CA ALA A 340 7.49 26.42 61.72
C ALA A 340 6.14 26.68 62.46
N SER A 341 5.26 25.71 62.83
CA SER A 341 5.41 24.25 63.07
C SER A 341 4.07 23.47 63.20
N ALA A 342 4.14 22.13 63.07
CA ALA A 342 3.22 21.11 63.61
C ALA A 342 1.82 20.89 62.93
N ALA A 343 1.21 19.72 63.24
CA ALA A 343 -0.06 19.17 62.74
C ALA A 343 -0.76 18.42 63.91
N SER A 344 -1.90 17.73 63.84
CA SER A 344 -2.74 17.14 62.75
C SER A 344 -4.21 17.01 63.30
N PRO A 345 -5.20 16.24 62.79
CA PRO A 345 -5.22 15.24 61.69
C PRO A 345 -6.33 15.39 60.62
N GLU A 346 -6.19 14.55 59.59
CA GLU A 346 -7.18 13.93 58.67
C GLU A 346 -8.56 14.58 58.40
N LEU A 347 -8.81 14.85 57.11
CA LEU A 347 -10.05 14.50 56.40
C LEU A 347 -9.71 14.16 54.93
N GLY A 348 -10.55 13.37 54.27
CA GLY A 348 -10.16 12.61 53.06
C GLY A 348 -9.84 13.43 51.80
N PRO A 349 -9.08 12.86 50.84
CA PRO A 349 -8.78 13.51 49.58
C PRO A 349 -10.06 13.64 48.74
N SER A 350 -10.46 14.88 48.44
CA SER A 350 -11.42 15.13 47.36
C SER A 350 -10.79 14.70 46.04
N TYR A 351 -11.50 13.88 45.27
CA TYR A 351 -11.18 13.63 43.86
C TYR A 351 -11.49 14.88 43.05
N ALA A 352 -10.64 15.89 43.17
CA ALA A 352 -10.62 17.03 42.27
C ALA A 352 -10.27 16.50 40.88
N THR A 353 -11.30 16.32 40.04
CA THR A 353 -11.20 16.05 38.60
C THR A 353 -10.36 17.15 37.98
N THR A 354 -9.06 16.88 37.91
CA THR A 354 -8.06 17.86 37.54
C THR A 354 -8.10 17.99 36.04
N THR A 355 -8.92 18.93 35.57
CA THR A 355 -9.00 19.34 34.17
C THR A 355 -7.64 19.89 33.75
N LEU A 356 -6.80 18.98 33.23
CA LEU A 356 -5.43 19.26 32.83
C LEU A 356 -5.45 20.28 31.69
N ASP A 357 -5.14 21.55 32.00
CA ASP A 357 -5.00 22.67 31.05
C ASP A 357 -3.75 22.51 30.15
N ILE A 358 -3.71 21.38 29.44
CA ILE A 358 -2.83 21.11 28.30
C ILE A 358 -3.30 22.04 27.20
N ARG A 359 -2.56 23.14 26.97
CA ARG A 359 -2.88 24.08 25.88
C ARG A 359 -2.28 23.63 24.56
N TYR A 360 -1.17 22.89 24.64
CA TYR A 360 -0.44 22.37 23.49
C TYR A 360 0.02 20.94 23.78
N LEU A 361 -0.41 20.01 22.94
CA LEU A 361 0.15 18.66 22.86
C LEU A 361 0.93 18.57 21.56
N SER A 362 2.26 18.43 21.67
CA SER A 362 3.13 18.22 20.51
C SER A 362 3.62 16.79 20.50
N ILE A 363 3.52 16.14 19.35
CA ILE A 363 3.89 14.74 19.14
C ILE A 363 5.04 14.71 18.14
N GLN A 364 6.15 14.05 18.52
CA GLN A 364 7.21 13.68 17.58
C GLN A 364 7.15 12.19 17.29
N PHE A 365 6.67 11.86 16.09
CA PHE A 365 6.86 10.56 15.50
C PHE A 365 8.35 10.39 15.15
N THR A 366 8.96 9.29 15.53
CA THR A 366 10.32 8.93 15.11
C THR A 366 10.27 7.56 14.44
N HIS A 367 10.52 7.55 13.13
CA HIS A 367 10.38 6.34 12.33
C HIS A 367 11.51 5.38 12.68
N LYS A 368 11.22 4.25 13.35
CA LYS A 368 12.23 3.31 13.84
C LYS A 368 13.16 2.74 12.75
N ARG A 369 12.72 2.68 11.48
CA ARG A 369 13.57 2.32 10.33
C ARG A 369 14.63 3.39 10.02
N ALA A 370 14.36 4.67 10.32
CA ALA A 370 15.20 5.80 9.90
C ALA A 370 16.51 5.97 10.69
N GLN A 371 16.74 5.24 11.78
CA GLN A 371 18.05 5.25 12.45
C GLN A 371 19.15 4.61 11.58
N ASN A 372 18.80 3.67 10.68
CA ASN A 372 19.76 3.07 9.75
C ASN A 372 19.97 3.89 8.46
N HIS A 373 18.98 4.68 8.02
CA HIS A 373 19.10 5.45 6.75
C HIS A 373 19.74 6.84 6.93
N LYS A 374 19.86 7.36 8.16
CA LYS A 374 20.50 8.66 8.41
C LYS A 374 22.01 8.72 8.15
N SER A 375 22.68 7.58 7.93
CA SER A 375 24.08 7.52 7.51
C SER A 375 24.28 7.38 5.99
N LEU A 376 23.22 7.19 5.20
CA LEU A 376 23.33 6.96 3.74
C LEU A 376 23.51 8.25 2.94
N PHE A 377 23.06 9.38 3.49
CA PHE A 377 23.12 10.68 2.83
C PHE A 377 24.08 11.60 3.57
N SER A 378 25.36 11.61 3.13
CA SER A 378 26.35 12.57 3.61
C SER A 378 25.89 13.99 3.36
N SER A 379 25.95 14.86 4.38
CA SER A 379 25.55 16.27 4.29
C SER A 379 26.65 17.21 3.79
N THR A 380 27.74 16.67 3.24
CA THR A 380 28.74 17.43 2.49
C THR A 380 28.24 17.76 1.09
N PRO A 381 28.40 19.00 0.58
CA PRO A 381 28.17 19.28 -0.83
C PRO A 381 29.14 18.43 -1.65
N ARG A 382 28.62 17.54 -2.50
CA ARG A 382 29.43 16.73 -3.41
C ARG A 382 30.04 17.62 -4.49
N SER A 383 31.28 17.34 -4.87
CA SER A 383 31.89 17.88 -6.09
C SER A 383 31.13 17.38 -7.33
N PRO A 384 31.11 18.12 -8.45
CA PRO A 384 30.64 17.59 -9.73
C PRO A 384 31.46 16.37 -10.17
N ALA A 385 30.88 15.55 -11.05
CA ALA A 385 31.59 14.41 -11.62
C ALA A 385 32.89 14.82 -12.34
N PRO A 386 33.94 13.99 -12.32
CA PRO A 386 35.13 14.21 -13.16
C PRO A 386 34.76 14.27 -14.64
N ALA A 387 35.56 14.97 -15.44
CA ALA A 387 35.26 15.27 -16.85
C ALA A 387 34.87 14.01 -17.66
N MET A 388 35.66 12.94 -17.52
CA MET A 388 35.30 11.57 -17.87
C MET A 388 34.77 10.86 -16.62
N GLY A 389 33.60 10.24 -16.72
CA GLY A 389 33.00 9.45 -15.64
C GLY A 389 32.75 7.99 -16.02
N VAL A 390 32.96 7.08 -15.05
CA VAL A 390 32.43 5.70 -15.13
C VAL A 390 30.95 5.73 -14.75
N ILE A 391 30.12 5.16 -15.63
CA ILE A 391 28.67 5.04 -15.46
C ILE A 391 28.28 3.56 -15.37
N LEU A 392 27.66 3.16 -14.26
CA LEU A 392 27.01 1.86 -14.13
C LEU A 392 25.52 1.99 -14.50
N ALA A 393 25.08 1.29 -15.54
CA ALA A 393 23.67 1.15 -15.88
C ALA A 393 23.12 -0.17 -15.32
N ILE A 394 22.21 -0.05 -14.34
CA ILE A 394 21.77 -1.15 -13.48
C ILE A 394 20.30 -1.49 -13.78
N ASN A 395 20.04 -2.74 -14.14
CA ASN A 395 18.71 -3.28 -14.45
C ASN A 395 18.42 -4.48 -13.54
N ALA A 396 17.47 -4.29 -12.61
CA ALA A 396 17.13 -5.26 -11.56
C ALA A 396 15.79 -5.95 -11.86
N GLY A 397 15.84 -7.12 -12.50
CA GLY A 397 14.68 -7.97 -12.74
C GLY A 397 14.39 -8.87 -11.53
N SER A 398 13.15 -9.39 -11.42
CA SER A 398 12.78 -10.26 -10.29
C SER A 398 13.57 -11.57 -10.19
N SER A 399 14.26 -11.98 -11.27
CA SER A 399 15.02 -13.23 -11.37
C SER A 399 16.50 -13.04 -11.79
N SER A 400 16.94 -11.80 -11.98
CA SER A 400 18.29 -11.46 -12.47
C SER A 400 18.68 -10.01 -12.17
N VAL A 401 19.98 -9.77 -12.04
CA VAL A 401 20.56 -8.41 -11.96
C VAL A 401 21.61 -8.29 -13.07
N LYS A 402 21.56 -7.18 -13.83
CA LYS A 402 22.54 -6.85 -14.87
C LYS A 402 23.13 -5.46 -14.62
N ILE A 403 24.44 -5.35 -14.73
CA ILE A 403 25.21 -4.11 -14.75
C ILE A 403 25.94 -4.01 -16.08
N SER A 404 25.70 -2.96 -16.85
CA SER A 404 26.52 -2.58 -18.01
C SER A 404 27.35 -1.34 -17.66
N VAL A 405 28.64 -1.37 -17.96
CA VAL A 405 29.61 -0.34 -17.57
C VAL A 405 29.98 0.49 -18.79
N TYR A 406 29.83 1.81 -18.69
CA TYR A 406 30.17 2.75 -19.74
C TYR A 406 31.16 3.82 -19.25
N LEU A 407 31.94 4.36 -20.18
CA LEU A 407 32.70 5.60 -20.02
C LEU A 407 32.09 6.69 -20.88
N ALA A 408 32.03 7.91 -20.36
CA ALA A 408 31.61 9.08 -21.12
C ALA A 408 32.13 10.39 -20.52
N ASP A 409 32.30 11.40 -21.37
CA ASP A 409 32.25 12.81 -20.99
C ASP A 409 30.81 13.35 -21.07
N LYS A 410 30.57 14.51 -20.45
CA LYS A 410 29.36 15.33 -20.63
C LYS A 410 28.98 15.47 -22.12
N GLY A 411 27.74 15.15 -22.46
CA GLY A 411 27.17 15.28 -23.81
C GLY A 411 27.71 14.30 -24.87
N THR A 412 28.59 13.37 -24.51
CA THR A 412 29.13 12.36 -25.44
C THR A 412 28.28 11.09 -25.47
N ALA A 413 28.45 10.28 -26.52
CA ALA A 413 27.88 8.94 -26.60
C ALA A 413 28.66 7.98 -25.67
N PRO A 414 28.00 7.27 -24.73
CA PRO A 414 28.68 6.36 -23.81
C PRO A 414 29.36 5.18 -24.53
N ARG A 415 30.63 4.93 -24.25
CA ARG A 415 31.36 3.75 -24.73
C ARG A 415 31.27 2.63 -23.69
N GLN A 416 30.63 1.51 -24.03
CA GLN A 416 30.61 0.34 -23.15
C GLN A 416 32.03 -0.23 -22.99
N ILE A 417 32.41 -0.60 -21.77
CA ILE A 417 33.69 -1.25 -21.46
C ILE A 417 33.52 -2.65 -20.85
N ALA A 418 32.42 -2.88 -20.13
CA ALA A 418 32.14 -4.16 -19.51
C ALA A 418 30.64 -4.42 -19.35
N GLU A 419 30.29 -5.69 -19.11
CA GLU A 419 28.94 -6.13 -18.77
C GLU A 419 29.01 -7.36 -17.86
N ALA A 420 28.31 -7.28 -16.73
CA ALA A 420 28.22 -8.35 -15.75
C ALA A 420 26.73 -8.64 -15.44
N GLN A 421 26.35 -9.91 -15.38
CA GLN A 421 24.98 -10.34 -15.15
C GLN A 421 24.91 -11.59 -14.27
N VAL A 422 24.04 -11.59 -13.26
CA VAL A 422 23.63 -12.79 -12.53
C VAL A 422 22.20 -13.14 -12.92
N ASN A 423 22.00 -14.38 -13.37
CA ASN A 423 20.70 -14.99 -13.65
C ASN A 423 20.36 -16.08 -12.64
N GLY A 424 19.13 -16.59 -12.65
CA GLY A 424 18.71 -17.78 -11.89
C GLY A 424 18.31 -17.52 -10.43
N LEU A 425 18.15 -16.26 -10.00
CA LEU A 425 17.87 -15.91 -8.61
C LEU A 425 16.55 -16.49 -8.06
N THR A 426 15.58 -16.77 -8.93
CA THR A 426 14.30 -17.43 -8.59
C THR A 426 14.18 -18.83 -9.21
N ALA A 427 15.26 -19.36 -9.78
CA ALA A 427 15.30 -20.62 -10.50
C ALA A 427 16.76 -21.15 -10.47
N PRO A 428 17.24 -21.63 -9.31
CA PRO A 428 18.65 -21.96 -9.11
C PRO A 428 19.10 -23.17 -9.95
N PRO A 429 20.42 -23.33 -10.21
CA PRO A 429 21.53 -22.52 -9.69
C PRO A 429 21.56 -21.10 -10.28
N ALA A 430 21.98 -20.14 -9.47
CA ALA A 430 22.31 -18.81 -9.98
C ALA A 430 23.59 -18.88 -10.83
N GLN A 431 23.66 -18.06 -11.89
CA GLN A 431 24.74 -18.11 -12.88
C GLN A 431 25.28 -16.71 -13.19
N LEU A 432 26.59 -16.55 -13.08
CA LEU A 432 27.34 -15.35 -13.44
C LEU A 432 27.81 -15.43 -14.89
N LYS A 433 27.53 -14.36 -15.65
CA LYS A 433 28.15 -14.06 -16.93
C LYS A 433 28.89 -12.72 -16.83
N TYR A 434 30.09 -12.65 -17.39
CA TYR A 434 30.91 -11.44 -17.42
C TYR A 434 31.63 -11.29 -18.76
N SER A 435 31.65 -10.07 -19.28
CA SER A 435 32.34 -9.70 -20.53
C SER A 435 33.01 -8.32 -20.41
N ARG A 436 34.18 -8.18 -21.03
CA ARG A 436 35.06 -7.00 -21.01
C ARG A 436 35.49 -6.69 -22.44
N GLY A 437 35.36 -5.45 -22.88
CA GLY A 437 35.74 -5.03 -24.25
C GLY A 437 34.99 -5.74 -25.38
N GLY A 438 33.85 -6.38 -25.10
CA GLY A 438 33.12 -7.24 -26.04
C GLY A 438 33.47 -8.74 -25.94
N GLU A 439 34.60 -9.09 -25.32
CA GLU A 439 35.02 -10.48 -25.13
C GLU A 439 34.35 -11.10 -23.88
N THR A 440 33.97 -12.38 -23.94
CA THR A 440 33.36 -13.08 -22.80
C THR A 440 34.44 -13.66 -21.89
N VAL A 441 34.57 -13.11 -20.68
CA VAL A 441 35.55 -13.51 -19.66
C VAL A 441 35.00 -14.65 -18.79
N ILE A 442 33.71 -14.59 -18.43
CA ILE A 442 33.01 -15.64 -17.69
C ILE A 442 31.71 -15.96 -18.43
N LYS A 443 31.50 -17.24 -18.75
CA LYS A 443 30.28 -17.73 -19.41
C LYS A 443 29.50 -18.63 -18.49
N ASP A 444 28.34 -18.16 -18.05
CA ASP A 444 27.27 -18.93 -17.39
C ASP A 444 27.77 -19.80 -16.21
N GLN A 445 28.73 -19.25 -15.43
CA GLN A 445 29.35 -19.93 -14.30
C GLN A 445 28.37 -20.02 -13.14
N ASN A 446 28.03 -21.24 -12.70
CA ASN A 446 27.27 -21.45 -11.47
C ASN A 446 27.98 -20.76 -10.29
N VAL A 447 27.29 -19.87 -9.60
CA VAL A 447 27.80 -19.20 -8.39
C VAL A 447 27.40 -19.97 -7.13
N ASP A 448 28.17 -19.78 -6.06
CA ASP A 448 27.98 -20.50 -4.81
C ASP A 448 26.66 -20.12 -4.12
N THR A 449 26.19 -21.03 -3.27
CA THR A 449 24.98 -21.04 -2.44
C THR A 449 24.78 -19.82 -1.52
N ALA A 450 25.70 -18.85 -1.52
CA ALA A 450 25.56 -17.58 -0.84
C ALA A 450 24.67 -16.56 -1.58
N VAL A 451 24.54 -16.65 -2.92
CA VAL A 451 23.77 -15.68 -3.71
C VAL A 451 22.27 -16.01 -3.69
N ASN A 452 21.57 -15.53 -2.66
CA ASN A 452 20.15 -15.82 -2.41
C ASN A 452 19.22 -14.61 -2.64
N SER A 453 19.78 -13.40 -2.74
CA SER A 453 19.03 -12.17 -2.94
C SER A 453 19.59 -11.32 -4.10
N GLN A 454 18.82 -10.31 -4.51
CA GLN A 454 19.29 -9.30 -5.47
C GLN A 454 20.47 -8.48 -4.91
N ASP A 455 20.54 -8.29 -3.59
CA ASP A 455 21.64 -7.57 -2.92
C ASP A 455 22.94 -8.38 -3.01
N ASP A 456 22.91 -9.69 -2.71
CA ASP A 456 24.05 -10.59 -2.89
C ASP A 456 24.52 -10.62 -4.35
N ALA A 457 23.57 -10.64 -5.29
CA ALA A 457 23.85 -10.63 -6.72
C ALA A 457 24.54 -9.32 -7.14
N PHE A 458 24.05 -8.16 -6.69
CA PHE A 458 24.66 -6.87 -6.96
C PHE A 458 26.04 -6.73 -6.30
N ALA A 459 26.20 -7.20 -5.06
CA ALA A 459 27.48 -7.24 -4.35
C ALA A 459 28.52 -8.12 -5.07
N LEU A 460 28.11 -9.29 -5.58
CA LEU A 460 28.96 -10.15 -6.40
C LEU A 460 29.34 -9.47 -7.72
N LEU A 461 28.39 -8.89 -8.44
CA LEU A 461 28.65 -8.21 -9.72
C LEU A 461 29.62 -7.03 -9.55
N LEU A 462 29.43 -6.22 -8.52
CA LEU A 462 30.33 -5.12 -8.20
C LEU A 462 31.72 -5.63 -7.77
N LYS A 463 31.79 -6.77 -7.07
CA LYS A 463 33.08 -7.43 -6.78
C LYS A 463 33.76 -7.91 -8.05
N THR A 464 33.06 -8.58 -8.96
CA THR A 464 33.61 -9.04 -10.26
C THR A 464 34.17 -7.88 -11.09
N LEU A 465 33.58 -6.69 -11.01
CA LEU A 465 34.08 -5.50 -11.71
C LEU A 465 35.31 -4.85 -11.03
N VAL A 466 35.41 -4.89 -9.69
CA VAL A 466 36.53 -4.26 -8.94
C VAL A 466 37.74 -5.20 -8.79
N ASP A 467 37.52 -6.51 -8.75
CA ASP A 467 38.61 -7.52 -8.67
C ASP A 467 39.28 -7.77 -10.04
N ASP A 468 38.74 -7.23 -11.14
CA ASP A 468 39.27 -7.41 -12.50
C ASP A 468 40.42 -6.44 -12.81
N ALA A 469 41.65 -6.88 -12.56
CA ALA A 469 42.87 -6.11 -12.81
C ALA A 469 43.12 -5.70 -14.29
N GLU A 470 42.35 -6.22 -15.26
CA GLU A 470 42.39 -5.75 -16.64
C GLU A 470 41.37 -4.63 -16.94
N LEU A 471 40.33 -4.47 -16.12
CA LEU A 471 39.35 -3.37 -16.19
C LEU A 471 39.91 -2.12 -15.51
N LYS A 472 40.97 -1.54 -16.09
CA LYS A 472 41.80 -0.47 -15.49
C LYS A 472 41.02 0.78 -15.08
N GLU A 473 39.86 1.02 -15.67
CA GLU A 473 38.97 2.14 -15.34
C GLU A 473 38.14 1.92 -14.05
N ILE A 474 38.14 0.72 -13.46
CA ILE A 474 37.56 0.43 -12.14
C ILE A 474 38.60 -0.30 -11.27
N SER A 475 39.40 0.47 -10.53
CA SER A 475 40.34 -0.06 -9.52
C SER A 475 39.73 -0.16 -8.12
N SER A 476 38.62 0.55 -7.90
CA SER A 476 38.01 0.78 -6.60
C SER A 476 36.52 1.10 -6.75
N LYS A 477 35.76 0.95 -5.65
CA LYS A 477 34.34 1.35 -5.60
C LYS A 477 34.14 2.88 -5.75
N SER A 478 35.17 3.67 -5.46
CA SER A 478 35.17 5.13 -5.61
C SER A 478 35.37 5.63 -7.06
N ASP A 479 35.79 4.77 -7.98
CA ASP A 479 35.97 5.15 -9.40
C ASP A 479 34.63 5.27 -10.15
N VAL A 480 33.53 4.75 -9.57
CA VAL A 480 32.18 4.86 -10.11
C VAL A 480 31.60 6.25 -9.84
N ALA A 481 31.57 7.10 -10.85
CA ALA A 481 31.03 8.45 -10.75
C ALA A 481 29.48 8.47 -10.72
N ILE A 482 28.83 7.67 -11.56
CA ILE A 482 27.38 7.66 -11.74
C ILE A 482 26.83 6.22 -11.70
N ALA A 483 25.72 6.02 -10.99
CA ALA A 483 24.95 4.78 -11.01
C ALA A 483 23.51 5.07 -11.45
N CYS A 484 23.14 4.70 -12.67
CA CYS A 484 21.80 4.89 -13.21
C CYS A 484 20.97 3.60 -13.12
N HIS A 485 19.78 3.72 -12.54
CA HIS A 485 18.91 2.62 -12.15
C HIS A 485 17.64 2.62 -13.00
N ARG A 486 17.29 1.48 -13.60
CA ARG A 486 16.00 1.31 -14.28
C ARG A 486 14.88 1.16 -13.25
N ILE A 487 14.00 2.16 -13.18
CA ILE A 487 12.78 2.13 -12.37
C ILE A 487 11.59 1.96 -13.32
N VAL A 488 10.67 1.04 -13.02
CA VAL A 488 9.53 0.77 -13.92
C VAL A 488 8.54 1.94 -13.89
N HIS A 489 8.07 2.34 -12.71
CA HIS A 489 7.02 3.35 -12.56
C HIS A 489 7.55 4.65 -11.95
N GLY A 490 7.78 5.67 -12.80
CA GLY A 490 8.21 7.01 -12.38
C GLY A 490 7.07 7.95 -11.98
N GLY A 491 5.82 7.57 -12.23
CA GLY A 491 4.64 8.37 -11.87
C GLY A 491 4.60 9.70 -12.61
N ASP A 492 4.64 10.80 -11.87
CA ASP A 492 4.66 12.18 -12.36
C ASP A 492 6.03 12.65 -12.88
N TYR A 493 7.11 11.87 -12.71
CA TYR A 493 8.40 12.18 -13.33
C TYR A 493 8.39 11.97 -14.85
N GLY A 494 8.41 13.07 -15.60
CA GLY A 494 8.55 13.11 -17.06
C GLY A 494 9.99 12.99 -17.59
N SER A 495 10.99 12.93 -16.71
CA SER A 495 12.41 12.76 -17.05
C SER A 495 13.14 12.04 -15.91
N SER A 496 14.30 11.44 -16.22
CA SER A 496 15.20 10.85 -15.22
C SER A 496 15.53 11.86 -14.10
N GLN A 497 15.69 11.39 -12.87
CA GLN A 497 15.92 12.22 -11.68
C GLN A 497 17.15 11.77 -10.89
N VAL A 498 17.90 12.70 -10.31
CA VAL A 498 18.91 12.39 -9.28
C VAL A 498 18.20 11.86 -8.03
N ILE A 499 18.70 10.78 -7.46
CA ILE A 499 18.13 10.12 -6.28
C ILE A 499 18.62 10.87 -5.02
N THR A 500 17.79 11.81 -4.58
CA THR A 500 17.89 12.49 -3.27
C THR A 500 17.02 11.75 -2.24
N PRO A 501 17.08 12.08 -0.93
CA PRO A 501 16.14 11.53 0.05
C PRO A 501 14.67 11.78 -0.32
N ASP A 502 14.36 12.97 -0.83
CA ASP A 502 13.00 13.34 -1.25
C ASP A 502 12.58 12.57 -2.52
N THR A 503 13.49 12.39 -3.48
CA THR A 503 13.27 11.54 -4.66
C THR A 503 12.99 10.09 -4.24
N TYR A 504 13.82 9.54 -3.35
CA TYR A 504 13.70 8.16 -2.87
C TYR A 504 12.36 7.93 -2.17
N HIS A 505 11.97 8.80 -1.23
CA HIS A 505 10.69 8.67 -0.52
C HIS A 505 9.47 8.89 -1.42
N HIS A 506 9.57 9.67 -2.50
CA HIS A 506 8.50 9.78 -3.50
C HIS A 506 8.39 8.52 -4.38
N LEU A 507 9.51 7.86 -4.71
CA LEU A 507 9.50 6.57 -5.40
C LEU A 507 9.02 5.41 -4.50
N GLU A 508 9.35 5.47 -3.21
CA GLU A 508 8.80 4.59 -2.16
C GLU A 508 7.27 4.72 -2.11
N ALA A 509 6.74 5.95 -2.01
CA ALA A 509 5.30 6.23 -2.07
C ALA A 509 4.62 5.97 -3.43
N LEU A 510 5.39 5.89 -4.53
CA LEU A 510 4.90 5.42 -5.83
C LEU A 510 4.86 3.90 -5.93
N SER A 511 5.48 3.17 -4.99
CA SER A 511 5.40 1.70 -4.97
C SER A 511 4.01 1.21 -4.56
N ASP A 512 3.22 2.00 -3.83
CA ASP A 512 1.80 1.74 -3.56
C ASP A 512 0.94 1.67 -4.84
N LEU A 513 1.42 2.27 -5.95
CA LEU A 513 0.75 2.29 -7.26
C LEU A 513 1.19 1.15 -8.19
N ALA A 514 2.33 0.50 -7.89
CA ALA A 514 2.94 -0.54 -8.72
C ALA A 514 3.90 -1.45 -7.91
N PRO A 515 3.42 -2.14 -6.85
CA PRO A 515 4.29 -2.79 -5.85
C PRO A 515 5.12 -3.92 -6.44
N LEU A 516 4.51 -4.71 -7.35
CA LEU A 516 5.16 -5.80 -8.09
C LEU A 516 6.27 -5.37 -9.06
N HIS A 517 6.55 -4.05 -9.18
CA HIS A 517 7.44 -3.50 -10.22
C HIS A 517 8.53 -2.57 -9.67
N ASN A 518 8.24 -1.74 -8.67
CA ASN A 518 9.26 -0.80 -8.12
C ASN A 518 10.08 -1.39 -6.95
N GLY A 519 9.54 -2.32 -6.15
CA GLY A 519 10.21 -2.76 -4.90
C GLY A 519 11.59 -3.41 -5.08
N ALA A 520 11.75 -4.21 -6.15
CA ALA A 520 13.04 -4.79 -6.53
C ALA A 520 14.09 -3.72 -6.87
N ALA A 521 13.70 -2.73 -7.66
CA ALA A 521 14.60 -1.67 -8.09
C ALA A 521 15.01 -0.75 -6.92
N LEU A 522 14.08 -0.43 -6.00
CA LEU A 522 14.41 0.36 -4.81
C LEU A 522 15.35 -0.37 -3.83
N THR A 523 15.24 -1.69 -3.73
CA THR A 523 16.19 -2.52 -2.95
C THR A 523 17.61 -2.39 -3.49
N ILE A 524 17.77 -2.40 -4.82
CA ILE A 524 19.08 -2.21 -5.47
C ILE A 524 19.58 -0.76 -5.38
N VAL A 525 18.70 0.24 -5.44
CA VAL A 525 19.06 1.64 -5.17
C VAL A 525 19.62 1.80 -3.74
N ASP A 526 18.97 1.21 -2.74
CA ASP A 526 19.43 1.26 -1.33
C ASP A 526 20.75 0.50 -1.12
N SER A 527 20.96 -0.64 -1.78
CA SER A 527 22.27 -1.31 -1.80
C SER A 527 23.35 -0.46 -2.49
N CYS A 528 23.03 0.13 -3.64
CA CYS A 528 23.96 0.97 -4.40
C CYS A 528 24.39 2.22 -3.60
N MET A 529 23.48 2.88 -2.88
CA MET A 529 23.83 3.99 -1.99
C MET A 529 24.71 3.58 -0.80
N LYS A 530 24.62 2.32 -0.32
CA LYS A 530 25.51 1.78 0.72
C LYS A 530 26.89 1.38 0.20
N GLN A 531 26.93 0.76 -0.98
CA GLN A 531 28.14 0.17 -1.54
C GLN A 531 28.97 1.17 -2.37
N LEU A 532 28.33 2.15 -2.99
CA LEU A 532 28.94 3.19 -3.82
C LEU A 532 28.59 4.58 -3.24
N PRO A 533 29.11 4.92 -2.04
CA PRO A 533 28.69 6.12 -1.28
C PRO A 533 29.09 7.44 -1.95
N ASP A 534 30.06 7.41 -2.86
CA ASP A 534 30.52 8.58 -3.62
C ASP A 534 29.71 8.78 -4.91
N ALA A 535 29.17 7.70 -5.50
CA ALA A 535 28.48 7.71 -6.78
C ALA A 535 27.19 8.55 -6.75
N VAL A 536 26.95 9.33 -7.80
CA VAL A 536 25.66 10.01 -8.02
C VAL A 536 24.66 8.99 -8.55
N ASN A 537 23.62 8.71 -7.75
CA ASN A 537 22.59 7.74 -8.10
C ASN A 537 21.47 8.45 -8.90
N VAL A 538 21.04 7.86 -10.01
CA VAL A 538 20.05 8.44 -10.93
C VAL A 538 18.95 7.41 -11.22
N ALA A 539 17.68 7.80 -11.11
CA ALA A 539 16.54 6.98 -11.50
C ALA A 539 16.13 7.32 -12.94
N CYS A 540 16.09 6.31 -13.81
CA CYS A 540 15.60 6.41 -15.18
C CYS A 540 14.29 5.61 -15.31
N PHE A 541 13.22 6.23 -15.81
CA PHE A 541 11.87 5.67 -15.71
C PHE A 541 11.35 5.13 -17.02
N ASP A 542 10.80 3.92 -17.02
CA ASP A 542 10.10 3.37 -18.18
C ASP A 542 8.85 4.16 -18.58
N SER A 543 8.29 4.95 -17.66
CA SER A 543 7.15 5.84 -17.93
C SER A 543 7.53 7.20 -18.53
N GLN A 544 8.81 7.60 -18.55
CA GLN A 544 9.17 9.02 -18.83
C GLN A 544 8.92 9.43 -20.29
N PHE A 545 9.22 8.56 -21.26
CA PHE A 545 8.96 8.82 -22.68
C PHE A 545 7.47 9.03 -22.99
N HIS A 546 6.62 8.33 -22.23
CA HIS A 546 5.15 8.36 -22.33
C HIS A 546 4.49 9.56 -21.61
N SER A 547 5.28 10.42 -20.94
CA SER A 547 4.80 11.70 -20.39
C SER A 547 4.19 12.63 -21.45
N THR A 548 4.50 12.40 -22.73
CA THR A 548 4.02 13.16 -23.89
C THR A 548 2.64 12.73 -24.42
N ILE A 549 2.06 11.65 -23.90
CA ILE A 549 0.71 11.17 -24.31
C ILE A 549 -0.36 12.21 -23.95
N PRO A 550 -1.24 12.61 -24.88
CA PRO A 550 -2.21 13.68 -24.66
C PRO A 550 -3.33 13.24 -23.68
N PRO A 551 -3.99 14.20 -22.98
CA PRO A 551 -4.98 13.89 -21.95
C PRO A 551 -6.09 12.92 -22.38
N HIS A 552 -6.66 13.11 -23.57
CA HIS A 552 -7.75 12.27 -24.11
C HIS A 552 -7.35 10.80 -24.40
N ILE A 553 -6.06 10.48 -24.40
CA ILE A 553 -5.52 9.12 -24.51
C ILE A 553 -5.06 8.62 -23.13
N SER A 554 -4.56 9.51 -22.26
CA SER A 554 -4.09 9.12 -20.93
C SER A 554 -5.20 8.92 -19.87
N THR A 555 -6.35 9.58 -20.03
CA THR A 555 -7.43 9.61 -19.05
C THR A 555 -8.37 8.41 -19.18
N TYR A 556 -8.58 7.66 -18.09
CA TYR A 556 -9.64 6.66 -18.01
C TYR A 556 -11.01 7.30 -17.74
N PRO A 557 -12.12 6.77 -18.32
CA PRO A 557 -13.48 7.30 -18.18
C PRO A 557 -14.12 6.87 -16.84
N ILE A 558 -13.50 7.27 -15.73
CA ILE A 558 -13.93 7.04 -14.34
C ILE A 558 -14.10 8.39 -13.60
N ASP A 559 -14.49 8.37 -12.32
CA ASP A 559 -14.54 9.61 -11.52
C ASP A 559 -13.17 10.29 -11.49
N GLN A 560 -13.09 11.48 -12.10
CA GLN A 560 -11.87 12.25 -12.24
C GLN A 560 -11.35 12.81 -10.91
N THR A 561 -12.18 12.88 -9.88
CA THR A 561 -11.80 13.27 -8.51
C THR A 561 -10.98 12.16 -7.87
N ILE A 562 -11.50 10.93 -7.91
CA ILE A 562 -10.83 9.73 -7.42
C ILE A 562 -9.57 9.46 -8.26
N ALA A 563 -9.67 9.54 -9.59
CA ALA A 563 -8.55 9.30 -10.48
C ALA A 563 -7.39 10.27 -10.25
N LYS A 564 -7.66 11.58 -10.05
CA LYS A 564 -6.61 12.56 -9.74
C LYS A 564 -6.01 12.33 -8.35
N LYS A 565 -6.84 12.07 -7.33
CA LYS A 565 -6.38 11.79 -5.96
C LYS A 565 -5.45 10.57 -5.91
N ASN A 566 -5.86 9.49 -6.58
CA ASN A 566 -5.18 8.20 -6.54
C ASN A 566 -4.21 8.00 -7.74
N ARG A 567 -3.92 9.06 -8.51
CA ARG A 567 -2.99 9.05 -9.67
C ARG A 567 -3.36 8.02 -10.78
N LEU A 568 -4.63 7.66 -10.93
CA LEU A 568 -5.11 6.63 -11.85
C LEU A 568 -5.23 7.16 -13.30
N ARG A 569 -4.23 6.86 -14.13
CA ARG A 569 -4.20 7.18 -15.57
C ARG A 569 -3.36 6.15 -16.34
N LYS A 570 -3.39 6.16 -17.67
CA LYS A 570 -2.36 5.48 -18.48
C LYS A 570 -1.02 6.17 -18.27
N TYR A 571 -0.01 5.38 -17.89
CA TYR A 571 1.40 5.80 -17.82
C TYR A 571 2.22 5.24 -18.98
N GLY A 572 2.12 3.93 -19.25
CA GLY A 572 2.94 3.26 -20.26
C GLY A 572 4.36 2.92 -19.79
N PHE A 573 4.97 1.90 -20.41
CA PHE A 573 6.27 1.34 -20.02
C PHE A 573 7.03 0.77 -21.24
N HIS A 574 8.29 0.38 -21.02
CA HIS A 574 9.35 0.21 -22.03
C HIS A 574 9.77 1.55 -22.69
N GLY A 575 9.49 2.68 -22.05
CA GLY A 575 9.79 4.02 -22.57
C GLY A 575 11.28 4.29 -22.74
N ILE A 576 12.16 3.58 -22.01
CA ILE A 576 13.62 3.65 -22.23
C ILE A 576 13.96 3.01 -23.59
N SER A 577 13.43 1.82 -23.85
CA SER A 577 13.56 1.15 -25.16
C SER A 577 12.91 1.98 -26.29
N TYR A 578 11.73 2.58 -26.09
CA TYR A 578 11.12 3.47 -27.09
C TYR A 578 11.91 4.75 -27.36
N ALA A 579 12.61 5.30 -26.35
CA ALA A 579 13.53 6.42 -26.56
C ALA A 579 14.73 6.01 -27.43
N PHE A 580 15.31 4.84 -27.19
CA PHE A 580 16.37 4.25 -28.02
C PHE A 580 15.89 4.02 -29.47
N ILE A 581 14.74 3.36 -29.65
CA ILE A 581 14.14 3.10 -30.98
C ILE A 581 13.87 4.43 -31.71
N SER A 582 13.26 5.41 -31.04
CA SER A 582 12.98 6.76 -31.56
C SER A 582 14.23 7.49 -32.06
N ARG A 583 15.38 7.26 -31.43
CA ARG A 583 16.68 7.81 -31.86
C ARG A 583 17.26 6.98 -33.02
N SER A 584 17.58 5.71 -32.77
CA SER A 584 18.28 4.84 -33.73
C SER A 584 17.55 4.67 -35.07
N VAL A 585 16.21 4.71 -35.08
CA VAL A 585 15.41 4.65 -36.33
C VAL A 585 15.36 6.00 -37.05
N ALA A 586 15.36 7.14 -36.34
CA ALA A 586 15.50 8.45 -36.98
C ALA A 586 16.87 8.57 -37.68
N ASP A 587 17.93 8.16 -36.97
CA ASP A 587 19.30 8.13 -37.48
C ASP A 587 19.40 7.23 -38.74
N PHE A 588 18.84 6.01 -38.68
CA PHE A 588 18.80 5.05 -39.81
C PHE A 588 18.03 5.58 -41.03
N LEU A 589 16.89 6.27 -40.81
CA LEU A 589 16.07 6.84 -41.89
C LEU A 589 16.59 8.19 -42.41
N GLY A 590 17.68 8.73 -41.85
CA GLY A 590 18.21 10.05 -42.21
C GLY A 590 17.25 11.21 -41.88
N LYS A 591 16.37 11.01 -40.89
CA LYS A 591 15.35 11.99 -40.47
C LYS A 591 15.72 12.66 -39.15
N SER A 592 15.27 13.90 -38.95
CA SER A 592 15.24 14.49 -37.61
C SER A 592 14.14 13.83 -36.77
N ARG A 593 14.38 13.64 -35.47
CA ARG A 593 13.45 12.91 -34.58
C ARG A 593 12.06 13.53 -34.55
N ASP A 594 11.94 14.85 -34.65
CA ASP A 594 10.67 15.59 -34.69
C ASP A 594 9.84 15.37 -35.97
N GLN A 595 10.40 14.69 -36.98
CA GLN A 595 9.74 14.28 -38.22
C GLN A 595 9.47 12.76 -38.30
N LEU A 596 9.79 12.01 -37.24
CA LEU A 596 9.63 10.54 -37.20
C LEU A 596 8.21 10.15 -36.75
N ASN A 597 7.50 9.39 -37.58
CA ASN A 597 6.21 8.78 -37.26
C ASN A 597 6.32 7.25 -37.40
N ILE A 598 6.35 6.48 -36.31
CA ILE A 598 6.52 5.01 -36.37
C ILE A 598 5.59 4.25 -35.43
N ILE A 599 5.31 3.00 -35.79
CA ILE A 599 4.66 2.02 -34.91
C ILE A 599 5.76 1.09 -34.39
N ALA A 600 6.18 1.29 -33.14
CA ALA A 600 7.23 0.51 -32.50
C ALA A 600 6.63 -0.63 -31.66
N LEU A 601 7.17 -1.83 -31.79
CA LEU A 601 6.73 -3.05 -31.12
C LEU A 601 7.87 -3.62 -30.27
N HIS A 602 7.88 -3.32 -28.97
CA HIS A 602 8.81 -3.95 -28.03
C HIS A 602 8.23 -5.29 -27.58
N LEU A 603 8.71 -6.40 -28.14
CA LEU A 603 8.19 -7.74 -27.92
C LEU A 603 9.20 -8.58 -27.12
N GLY A 604 8.88 -8.84 -25.85
CA GLY A 604 9.67 -9.63 -24.91
C GLY A 604 8.78 -10.44 -23.96
N SER A 605 9.33 -10.88 -22.82
CA SER A 605 8.54 -11.58 -21.78
C SER A 605 7.44 -10.70 -21.18
N GLY A 606 7.62 -9.38 -21.16
CA GLY A 606 6.55 -8.42 -21.30
C GLY A 606 6.60 -7.80 -22.70
N ALA A 607 5.44 -7.54 -23.29
CA ALA A 607 5.33 -6.97 -24.63
C ALA A 607 4.50 -5.67 -24.62
N SER A 608 4.89 -4.68 -25.42
CA SER A 608 4.08 -3.49 -25.67
C SER A 608 4.21 -3.02 -27.12
N ALA A 609 3.27 -2.16 -27.53
CA ALA A 609 3.31 -1.42 -28.77
C ALA A 609 3.19 0.08 -28.47
N CYS A 610 3.83 0.94 -29.26
CA CYS A 610 3.79 2.39 -29.11
C CYS A 610 3.60 3.08 -30.47
N ALA A 611 2.64 4.00 -30.54
CA ALA A 611 2.53 4.98 -31.59
C ALA A 611 3.48 6.15 -31.27
N ILE A 612 4.56 6.29 -32.04
CA ILE A 612 5.47 7.42 -31.95
C ILE A 612 5.11 8.41 -33.06
N LYS A 613 4.92 9.68 -32.69
CA LYS A 613 4.52 10.77 -33.57
C LYS A 613 5.41 11.97 -33.35
N ASN A 614 6.01 12.51 -34.42
CA ASN A 614 7.00 13.57 -34.34
C ASN A 614 8.07 13.25 -33.26
N GLY A 615 8.52 12.00 -33.22
CA GLY A 615 9.53 11.47 -32.27
C GLY A 615 9.06 11.24 -30.83
N LYS A 616 7.83 11.63 -30.47
CA LYS A 616 7.25 11.58 -29.12
C LYS A 616 6.20 10.48 -28.99
N SER A 617 5.92 10.00 -27.77
CA SER A 617 4.87 9.02 -27.55
C SER A 617 3.48 9.65 -27.75
N TRP A 618 2.75 9.19 -28.75
CA TRP A 618 1.35 9.56 -28.97
C TRP A 618 0.39 8.63 -28.21
N ASP A 619 0.61 7.32 -28.30
CA ASP A 619 -0.06 6.32 -27.46
C ASP A 619 0.83 5.08 -27.24
N THR A 620 0.52 4.27 -26.23
CA THR A 620 1.19 3.01 -25.90
C THR A 620 0.19 1.99 -25.36
N SER A 621 0.45 0.70 -25.57
CA SER A 621 -0.51 -0.37 -25.29
C SER A 621 -0.70 -0.59 -23.79
N MET A 622 0.35 -0.35 -23.01
CA MET A 622 0.32 -0.48 -21.55
C MET A 622 -0.41 0.70 -20.89
N GLY A 623 -0.97 0.44 -19.71
CA GLY A 623 -1.95 1.31 -19.05
C GLY A 623 -1.39 1.97 -17.79
N LEU A 624 -2.18 1.92 -16.71
CA LEU A 624 -1.74 2.23 -15.35
C LEU A 624 -0.55 1.37 -14.93
N THR A 625 -0.56 0.09 -15.31
CA THR A 625 0.51 -0.88 -15.03
C THR A 625 0.95 -1.60 -16.33
N PRO A 626 2.12 -2.26 -16.32
CA PRO A 626 2.61 -3.16 -17.38
C PRO A 626 1.75 -4.40 -17.69
N LEU A 627 0.54 -4.50 -17.14
CA LEU A 627 -0.42 -5.59 -17.36
C LEU A 627 -1.30 -5.37 -18.59
N ALA A 628 -1.75 -4.13 -18.83
CA ALA A 628 -2.64 -3.82 -19.94
C ALA A 628 -1.91 -3.85 -21.29
N GLY A 629 -2.65 -4.06 -22.38
CA GLY A 629 -2.12 -4.08 -23.74
C GLY A 629 -1.95 -5.50 -24.27
N LEU A 630 -0.74 -5.81 -24.76
CA LEU A 630 -0.40 -7.13 -25.26
C LEU A 630 -0.27 -8.17 -24.13
N PRO A 631 -0.58 -9.44 -24.38
CA PRO A 631 -0.23 -10.50 -23.43
C PRO A 631 1.29 -10.64 -23.31
N GLY A 632 1.75 -11.18 -22.19
CA GLY A 632 3.15 -11.51 -21.95
C GLY A 632 3.33 -12.98 -21.57
N ALA A 633 4.54 -13.34 -21.16
CA ALA A 633 4.86 -14.71 -20.76
C ALA A 633 4.00 -15.20 -19.59
N THR A 634 3.76 -14.34 -18.60
CA THR A 634 2.92 -14.62 -17.43
C THR A 634 1.76 -13.64 -17.26
N ARG A 635 1.63 -12.65 -18.16
CA ARG A 635 0.64 -11.55 -18.07
C ARG A 635 -0.51 -11.74 -19.04
N SER A 636 -1.74 -11.52 -18.59
CA SER A 636 -2.95 -11.66 -19.43
C SER A 636 -2.99 -10.72 -20.64
N GLY A 637 -2.36 -9.55 -20.56
CA GLY A 637 -2.67 -8.43 -21.45
C GLY A 637 -4.04 -7.84 -21.11
N SER A 638 -4.58 -7.03 -22.02
CA SER A 638 -5.94 -6.50 -21.90
C SER A 638 -7.00 -7.62 -21.95
N VAL A 639 -7.78 -7.73 -20.87
CA VAL A 639 -8.98 -8.57 -20.74
C VAL A 639 -10.18 -7.70 -20.34
N ASP A 640 -11.38 -8.27 -20.33
CA ASP A 640 -12.56 -7.59 -19.76
C ASP A 640 -12.32 -7.30 -18.26
N PRO A 641 -12.47 -6.05 -17.77
CA PRO A 641 -12.26 -5.73 -16.36
C PRO A 641 -13.14 -6.52 -15.37
N SER A 642 -14.29 -7.05 -15.83
CA SER A 642 -15.17 -7.88 -15.00
C SER A 642 -14.69 -9.34 -14.89
N LEU A 643 -13.86 -9.81 -15.82
CA LEU A 643 -13.43 -11.22 -15.92
C LEU A 643 -12.79 -11.73 -14.63
N VAL A 644 -11.99 -10.90 -13.95
CA VAL A 644 -11.26 -11.32 -12.74
C VAL A 644 -12.20 -11.66 -11.58
N PHE A 645 -13.35 -11.01 -11.46
CA PHE A 645 -14.36 -11.34 -10.45
C PHE A 645 -15.07 -12.67 -10.75
N HIS A 646 -15.25 -13.01 -12.04
CA HIS A 646 -15.80 -14.30 -12.47
C HIS A 646 -14.76 -15.44 -12.41
N TYR A 647 -13.48 -15.14 -12.62
CA TYR A 647 -12.39 -16.12 -12.57
C TYR A 647 -12.05 -16.53 -11.13
N ALA A 648 -12.08 -15.58 -10.19
CA ALA A 648 -11.67 -15.79 -8.80
C ALA A 648 -12.86 -15.95 -7.81
N SER A 649 -14.05 -16.32 -8.29
CA SER A 649 -15.18 -16.69 -7.44
C SER A 649 -15.94 -17.91 -7.98
N ASP A 650 -16.48 -18.74 -7.09
CA ASP A 650 -17.38 -19.84 -7.49
C ASP A 650 -18.63 -19.25 -8.16
N VAL A 651 -18.68 -19.40 -9.48
CA VAL A 651 -19.54 -18.63 -10.41
C VAL A 651 -21.05 -18.76 -10.13
N GLY A 652 -21.47 -19.71 -9.29
CA GLY A 652 -22.84 -19.88 -8.82
C GLY A 652 -23.28 -18.98 -7.66
N LYS A 653 -22.37 -18.27 -6.96
CA LYS A 653 -22.71 -17.47 -5.76
C LYS A 653 -21.95 -16.15 -5.64
N LEU A 654 -22.28 -15.19 -6.50
CA LEU A 654 -22.02 -13.77 -6.26
C LEU A 654 -22.91 -13.23 -5.12
N SER A 655 -22.55 -13.58 -3.88
CA SER A 655 -23.06 -12.89 -2.69
C SER A 655 -22.44 -11.49 -2.62
N PRO A 656 -23.18 -10.43 -2.21
CA PRO A 656 -22.60 -9.11 -1.99
C PRO A 656 -21.41 -9.07 -1.01
N ALA A 657 -21.32 -10.06 -0.10
CA ALA A 657 -20.19 -10.22 0.80
C ALA A 657 -18.95 -10.88 0.15
N SER A 658 -19.10 -11.62 -0.95
CA SER A 658 -17.96 -12.27 -1.63
C SER A 658 -17.02 -11.23 -2.28
N THR A 659 -17.55 -10.07 -2.66
CA THR A 659 -16.77 -8.96 -3.23
C THR A 659 -15.92 -8.18 -2.22
N GLU A 660 -16.13 -8.33 -0.91
CA GLU A 660 -15.28 -7.70 0.11
C GLU A 660 -13.89 -8.33 0.22
N LYS A 661 -13.73 -9.58 -0.24
CA LYS A 661 -12.52 -10.39 0.02
C LYS A 661 -11.81 -10.91 -1.23
N LEU A 662 -12.08 -10.32 -2.39
CA LEU A 662 -11.08 -10.36 -3.46
C LEU A 662 -9.96 -9.38 -3.11
N HIS A 663 -8.97 -9.85 -2.34
CA HIS A 663 -7.74 -9.09 -2.10
C HIS A 663 -7.17 -8.65 -3.45
N ILE A 664 -6.91 -7.35 -3.60
CA ILE A 664 -6.47 -6.76 -4.88
C ILE A 664 -5.17 -7.42 -5.37
N SER A 665 -4.30 -7.84 -4.44
CA SER A 665 -3.10 -8.64 -4.72
C SER A 665 -3.38 -9.99 -5.39
N THR A 666 -4.49 -10.66 -5.09
CA THR A 666 -4.85 -11.94 -5.75
C THR A 666 -5.25 -11.71 -7.20
N ALA A 667 -6.01 -10.65 -7.48
CA ALA A 667 -6.33 -10.24 -8.85
C ALA A 667 -5.08 -9.86 -9.64
N GLU A 668 -4.14 -9.13 -9.02
CA GLU A 668 -2.86 -8.77 -9.64
C GLU A 668 -1.96 -9.98 -9.89
N GLU A 669 -1.85 -10.92 -8.94
CA GLU A 669 -1.01 -12.11 -9.04
C GLU A 669 -1.51 -13.05 -10.17
N ILE A 670 -2.81 -13.37 -10.18
CA ILE A 670 -3.44 -14.17 -11.24
C ILE A 670 -3.13 -13.56 -12.62
N LEU A 671 -3.37 -12.26 -12.77
CA LEU A 671 -3.23 -11.59 -14.07
C LEU A 671 -1.78 -11.30 -14.47
N ASN A 672 -0.82 -11.24 -13.54
CA ASN A 672 0.60 -10.96 -13.83
C ASN A 672 1.55 -12.18 -13.80
N LYS A 673 1.20 -13.27 -13.11
CA LYS A 673 2.11 -14.40 -12.82
C LYS A 673 1.54 -15.76 -13.23
N GLU A 674 0.22 -15.91 -13.19
CA GLU A 674 -0.49 -17.15 -13.51
C GLU A 674 -1.18 -17.13 -14.89
N SER A 675 -1.15 -16.00 -15.59
CA SER A 675 -1.77 -15.79 -16.91
C SER A 675 -0.74 -15.87 -18.06
N GLY A 676 -1.06 -15.25 -19.20
CA GLY A 676 -0.15 -15.16 -20.34
C GLY A 676 -0.01 -16.47 -21.12
N TRP A 677 0.93 -16.53 -22.07
CA TRP A 677 1.10 -17.76 -22.85
C TRP A 677 1.57 -18.95 -22.01
N LYS A 678 2.20 -18.74 -20.85
CA LYS A 678 2.52 -19.81 -19.89
C LYS A 678 1.28 -20.60 -19.45
N SER A 679 0.14 -19.96 -19.21
CA SER A 679 -1.07 -20.69 -18.76
C SER A 679 -1.71 -21.51 -19.89
N LEU A 680 -1.49 -21.11 -21.15
CA LEU A 680 -1.97 -21.83 -22.33
C LEU A 680 -1.05 -22.98 -22.76
N THR A 681 0.25 -22.92 -22.44
CA THR A 681 1.30 -23.76 -23.07
C THR A 681 2.26 -24.44 -22.09
N GLY A 682 2.20 -24.11 -20.79
CA GLY A 682 3.16 -24.55 -19.78
C GLY A 682 4.53 -23.87 -19.84
N THR A 683 4.87 -23.12 -20.91
CA THR A 683 6.20 -22.51 -21.11
C THR A 683 6.15 -20.98 -21.17
N THR A 684 7.17 -20.32 -20.62
CA THR A 684 7.39 -18.87 -20.80
C THR A 684 8.18 -18.55 -22.06
N ASN A 685 8.85 -19.53 -22.68
CA ASN A 685 9.74 -19.31 -23.82
C ASN A 685 8.97 -19.29 -25.15
N PHE A 686 8.69 -18.09 -25.66
CA PHE A 686 8.00 -17.90 -26.94
C PHE A 686 8.76 -18.49 -28.15
N GLY A 687 10.07 -18.72 -28.05
CA GLY A 687 10.83 -19.42 -29.10
C GLY A 687 10.39 -20.87 -29.28
N VAL A 688 10.00 -21.56 -28.21
CA VAL A 688 9.43 -22.92 -28.27
C VAL A 688 8.03 -22.90 -28.89
N ILE A 689 7.22 -21.88 -28.54
CA ILE A 689 5.87 -21.67 -29.07
C ILE A 689 5.93 -21.42 -30.58
N ALA A 690 6.76 -20.47 -31.03
CA ALA A 690 6.90 -20.14 -32.45
C ALA A 690 7.55 -21.25 -33.30
N ALA A 691 8.28 -22.18 -32.68
CA ALA A 691 8.88 -23.35 -33.34
C ALA A 691 7.98 -24.61 -33.32
N SER A 692 6.75 -24.51 -32.80
CA SER A 692 5.86 -25.66 -32.60
C SER A 692 4.47 -25.41 -33.16
N ASP A 693 3.88 -26.48 -33.71
CA ASP A 693 2.56 -26.46 -34.35
C ASP A 693 1.47 -27.18 -33.52
N GLU A 694 1.81 -27.56 -32.28
CA GLU A 694 0.87 -28.10 -31.28
C GLU A 694 -0.33 -27.16 -31.08
N PRO A 695 -1.57 -27.65 -30.87
CA PRO A 695 -2.76 -26.81 -30.81
C PRO A 695 -2.68 -25.67 -29.77
N GLN A 696 -2.06 -25.93 -28.62
CA GLN A 696 -1.83 -24.93 -27.56
C GLN A 696 -0.79 -23.88 -27.96
N HIS A 697 0.32 -24.29 -28.59
CA HIS A 697 1.35 -23.36 -29.05
C HIS A 697 0.84 -22.48 -30.19
N ARG A 698 0.13 -23.08 -31.15
CA ARG A 698 -0.54 -22.38 -32.25
C ARG A 698 -1.54 -21.35 -31.73
N LEU A 699 -2.43 -21.73 -30.81
CA LEU A 699 -3.38 -20.80 -30.17
C LEU A 699 -2.68 -19.63 -29.48
N ALA A 700 -1.57 -19.87 -28.77
CA ALA A 700 -0.80 -18.81 -28.11
C ALA A 700 -0.07 -17.89 -29.10
N PHE A 701 0.43 -18.43 -30.22
CA PHE A 701 1.05 -17.67 -31.30
C PHE A 701 0.01 -16.79 -32.03
N ASP A 702 -1.08 -17.39 -32.51
CA ASP A 702 -2.15 -16.72 -33.26
C ASP A 702 -2.79 -15.60 -32.43
N LEU A 703 -3.03 -15.85 -31.13
CA LEU A 703 -3.53 -14.85 -30.18
C LEU A 703 -2.55 -13.67 -30.03
N PHE A 704 -1.25 -13.93 -29.96
CA PHE A 704 -0.26 -12.84 -29.84
C PHE A 704 -0.18 -12.00 -31.12
N VAL A 705 -0.20 -12.65 -32.30
CA VAL A 705 -0.25 -11.98 -33.61
C VAL A 705 -1.49 -11.10 -33.73
N ASP A 706 -2.69 -11.63 -33.47
CA ASP A 706 -3.96 -10.88 -33.50
C ASP A 706 -3.92 -9.64 -32.59
N ARG A 707 -3.44 -9.79 -31.35
CA ARG A 707 -3.36 -8.68 -30.40
C ARG A 707 -2.33 -7.63 -30.83
N ILE A 708 -1.21 -8.02 -31.44
CA ILE A 708 -0.27 -7.08 -32.06
C ILE A 708 -0.94 -6.31 -33.19
N CYS A 709 -1.59 -7.02 -34.13
CA CYS A 709 -2.23 -6.42 -35.30
C CYS A 709 -3.39 -5.48 -34.93
N GLY A 710 -4.14 -5.77 -33.86
CA GLY A 710 -5.14 -4.86 -33.29
C GLY A 710 -4.54 -3.51 -32.84
N PHE A 711 -3.37 -3.52 -32.20
CA PHE A 711 -2.65 -2.28 -31.87
C PHE A 711 -2.04 -1.61 -33.10
N VAL A 712 -1.46 -2.35 -34.05
CA VAL A 712 -0.91 -1.81 -35.30
C VAL A 712 -1.99 -1.06 -36.09
N GLY A 713 -3.17 -1.65 -36.27
CA GLY A 713 -4.30 -0.99 -36.96
C GLY A 713 -4.78 0.27 -36.24
N SER A 714 -4.95 0.20 -34.91
CA SER A 714 -5.34 1.36 -34.09
C SER A 714 -4.32 2.50 -34.18
N TYR A 715 -3.03 2.19 -34.16
CA TYR A 715 -1.95 3.17 -34.21
C TYR A 715 -1.73 3.73 -35.62
N TYR A 716 -1.92 2.94 -36.66
CA TYR A 716 -1.96 3.42 -38.04
C TYR A 716 -3.06 4.48 -38.24
N VAL A 717 -4.27 4.23 -37.72
CA VAL A 717 -5.38 5.21 -37.74
C VAL A 717 -5.08 6.43 -36.86
N SER A 718 -4.46 6.25 -35.69
CA SER A 718 -4.07 7.35 -34.78
C SER A 718 -2.99 8.27 -35.39
N LEU A 719 -2.08 7.70 -36.18
CA LEU A 719 -1.09 8.40 -37.00
C LEU A 719 -1.68 8.87 -38.35
N LYS A 720 -2.97 8.62 -38.62
CA LYS A 720 -3.69 8.99 -39.86
C LYS A 720 -3.11 8.37 -41.15
N GLY A 721 -2.40 7.24 -41.03
CA GLY A 721 -1.71 6.57 -42.13
C GLY A 721 -0.41 7.25 -42.60
N ASP A 722 0.05 8.27 -41.88
CA ASP A 722 1.36 8.89 -41.99
C ASP A 722 2.32 8.15 -41.06
N VAL A 723 2.95 7.10 -41.59
CA VAL A 723 3.81 6.16 -40.86
C VAL A 723 5.04 5.85 -41.71
N ASP A 724 6.22 6.09 -41.17
CA ASP A 724 7.50 5.80 -41.82
C ASP A 724 7.81 4.30 -41.78
N ALA A 725 7.60 3.68 -40.61
CA ALA A 725 7.98 2.30 -40.35
C ALA A 725 7.06 1.60 -39.32
N ILE A 726 6.92 0.29 -39.48
CA ILE A 726 6.70 -0.64 -38.37
C ILE A 726 8.06 -1.17 -37.90
N VAL A 727 8.31 -1.17 -36.60
CA VAL A 727 9.62 -1.50 -36.02
C VAL A 727 9.49 -2.60 -34.98
N PHE A 728 10.09 -3.75 -35.24
CA PHE A 728 10.17 -4.87 -34.29
C PHE A 728 11.42 -4.75 -33.42
N ALA A 729 11.25 -4.90 -32.11
CA ALA A 729 12.29 -4.73 -31.09
C ALA A 729 12.10 -5.70 -29.93
N GLY A 730 13.12 -5.83 -29.07
CA GLY A 730 13.10 -6.73 -27.92
C GLY A 730 13.29 -8.19 -28.31
N GLY A 731 13.61 -9.03 -27.31
CA GLY A 731 14.14 -10.38 -27.55
C GLY A 731 13.27 -11.36 -28.33
N ILE A 732 11.96 -11.11 -28.48
CA ILE A 732 11.08 -11.86 -29.40
C ILE A 732 11.05 -11.18 -30.77
N GLY A 733 10.83 -9.87 -30.84
CA GLY A 733 10.73 -9.12 -32.10
C GLY A 733 12.01 -9.13 -32.93
N GLU A 734 13.16 -9.12 -32.27
CA GLU A 734 14.48 -9.24 -32.90
C GLU A 734 14.75 -10.63 -33.47
N ARG A 735 14.21 -11.70 -32.85
CA ARG A 735 14.63 -13.09 -33.10
C ARG A 735 13.62 -13.97 -33.83
N SER A 736 12.32 -13.68 -33.74
CA SER A 736 11.28 -14.52 -34.33
C SER A 736 10.88 -14.04 -35.72
N ALA A 737 11.56 -14.55 -36.76
CA ALA A 737 11.22 -14.28 -38.16
C ALA A 737 9.75 -14.64 -38.47
N ARG A 738 9.29 -15.84 -38.07
CA ARG A 738 7.89 -16.31 -38.19
C ARG A 738 6.88 -15.30 -37.62
N LEU A 739 7.17 -14.67 -36.48
CA LEU A 739 6.29 -13.67 -35.88
C LEU A 739 6.24 -12.37 -36.70
N ARG A 740 7.38 -11.93 -37.24
CA ARG A 740 7.43 -10.73 -38.10
C ARG A 740 6.66 -10.95 -39.40
N SER A 741 6.82 -12.10 -40.05
CA SER A 741 6.05 -12.50 -41.24
C SER A 741 4.55 -12.44 -40.96
N ALA A 742 4.08 -13.16 -39.94
CA ALA A 742 2.65 -13.25 -39.62
C ALA A 742 2.01 -11.89 -39.28
N VAL A 743 2.72 -11.03 -38.53
CA VAL A 743 2.25 -9.67 -38.21
C VAL A 743 2.23 -8.78 -39.46
N VAL A 744 3.24 -8.84 -40.33
CA VAL A 744 3.28 -8.03 -41.56
C VAL A 744 2.26 -8.52 -42.60
N GLU A 745 2.07 -9.83 -42.75
CA GLU A 745 1.05 -10.43 -43.61
C GLU A 745 -0.35 -9.95 -43.20
N GLN A 746 -0.73 -10.10 -41.92
CA GLN A 746 -2.04 -9.65 -41.43
C GLN A 746 -2.20 -8.12 -41.50
N ALA A 747 -1.11 -7.35 -41.34
CA ALA A 747 -1.10 -5.89 -41.52
C ALA A 747 -0.96 -5.44 -42.98
N GLY A 748 -0.87 -6.35 -43.95
CA GLY A 748 -0.55 -6.03 -45.35
C GLY A 748 -1.55 -5.10 -46.03
N CYS A 749 -2.81 -5.12 -45.59
CA CYS A 749 -3.86 -4.20 -46.06
C CYS A 749 -3.58 -2.71 -45.74
N LEU A 750 -2.63 -2.41 -44.84
CA LEU A 750 -2.18 -1.06 -44.50
C LEU A 750 -1.01 -0.58 -45.39
N GLY A 751 -0.41 -1.48 -46.18
CA GLY A 751 0.73 -1.22 -47.06
C GLY A 751 2.09 -1.65 -46.50
N PHE A 752 2.14 -2.54 -45.51
CA PHE A 752 3.39 -3.19 -45.07
C PHE A 752 3.62 -4.48 -45.86
N ALA A 753 4.85 -4.74 -46.30
CA ALA A 753 5.25 -6.00 -46.89
C ALA A 753 6.72 -6.31 -46.53
N ILE A 754 7.01 -7.57 -46.25
CA ILE A 754 8.33 -8.05 -45.79
C ILE A 754 9.03 -8.83 -46.91
N ASP A 755 10.35 -8.73 -46.99
CA ASP A 755 11.19 -9.61 -47.80
C ASP A 755 11.68 -10.75 -46.90
N GLU A 756 11.20 -11.97 -47.15
CA GLU A 756 11.50 -13.11 -46.28
C GLU A 756 12.98 -13.51 -46.31
N ALA A 757 13.71 -13.24 -47.40
CA ALA A 757 15.15 -13.49 -47.45
C ALA A 757 15.94 -12.50 -46.59
N LEU A 758 15.46 -11.27 -46.43
CA LEU A 758 16.01 -10.33 -45.43
C LEU A 758 15.56 -10.69 -44.01
N ASN A 759 14.34 -11.21 -43.83
CA ASN A 759 13.75 -11.56 -42.54
C ASN A 759 14.45 -12.76 -41.88
N ASP A 760 14.73 -13.81 -42.65
CA ASP A 760 15.44 -15.01 -42.20
C ASP A 760 16.96 -14.83 -42.14
N ALA A 761 17.51 -13.79 -42.78
CA ALA A 761 18.94 -13.50 -42.70
C ALA A 761 19.38 -13.20 -41.25
N GLU A 762 20.43 -13.89 -40.81
CA GLU A 762 21.16 -13.57 -39.58
C GLU A 762 21.62 -12.10 -39.56
N ALA A 763 21.88 -11.56 -38.37
CA ALA A 763 22.31 -10.18 -38.23
C ALA A 763 23.72 -9.99 -38.85
N ALA A 764 23.74 -9.43 -40.06
CA ALA A 764 24.96 -9.17 -40.82
C ALA A 764 25.77 -8.02 -40.18
N GLY A 765 26.60 -8.36 -39.20
CA GLY A 765 27.41 -7.41 -38.44
C GLY A 765 26.63 -6.68 -37.36
N ASP A 766 27.28 -5.68 -36.76
CA ASP A 766 26.86 -4.96 -35.55
C ASP A 766 25.78 -3.88 -35.82
N ALA A 767 24.85 -4.18 -36.73
CA ALA A 767 23.87 -3.24 -37.26
C ALA A 767 22.64 -3.10 -36.36
N THR A 768 22.63 -2.05 -35.52
CA THR A 768 21.55 -1.74 -34.56
C THR A 768 20.15 -1.71 -35.18
N VAL A 769 20.02 -1.23 -36.43
CA VAL A 769 18.76 -1.23 -37.19
C VAL A 769 18.99 -1.92 -38.54
N ARG A 770 18.08 -2.83 -38.91
CA ARG A 770 18.03 -3.49 -40.21
C ARG A 770 16.69 -3.25 -40.89
N GLU A 771 16.71 -3.04 -42.20
CA GLU A 771 15.50 -3.03 -43.02
C GLU A 771 15.17 -4.44 -43.53
N LEU A 772 13.89 -4.81 -43.44
CA LEU A 772 13.31 -6.06 -43.92
C LEU A 772 12.19 -5.84 -44.96
N SER A 773 11.90 -4.61 -45.38
CA SER A 773 10.76 -4.33 -46.28
C SER A 773 10.97 -4.95 -47.67
N SER A 774 9.89 -5.47 -48.26
CA SER A 774 9.90 -5.82 -49.68
C SER A 774 9.87 -4.56 -50.56
N LYS A 775 10.21 -4.70 -51.84
CA LYS A 775 10.22 -3.61 -52.83
C LYS A 775 8.85 -2.97 -53.07
N ASP A 776 7.78 -3.71 -52.80
CA ASP A 776 6.40 -3.28 -52.99
C ASP A 776 5.78 -2.70 -51.69
N SER A 777 6.53 -2.68 -50.59
CA SER A 777 6.08 -2.13 -49.31
C SER A 777 5.97 -0.61 -49.37
N LYS A 778 4.78 -0.07 -49.05
CA LYS A 778 4.54 1.38 -48.99
C LYS A 778 5.30 2.01 -47.82
N HIS A 779 5.38 1.31 -46.70
CA HIS A 779 6.04 1.75 -45.46
C HIS A 779 7.23 0.83 -45.15
N LYS A 780 8.18 1.28 -44.32
CA LYS A 780 9.33 0.46 -43.94
C LYS A 780 8.94 -0.63 -42.95
N VAL A 781 9.57 -1.80 -43.07
CA VAL A 781 9.55 -2.87 -42.06
C VAL A 781 10.96 -2.97 -41.50
N LEU A 782 11.14 -2.67 -40.21
CA LEU A 782 12.46 -2.61 -39.58
C LEU A 782 12.58 -3.56 -38.38
N VAL A 783 13.79 -4.03 -38.11
CA VAL A 783 14.19 -4.58 -36.80
C VAL A 783 15.17 -3.63 -36.14
N CYS A 784 14.95 -3.30 -34.87
CA CYS A 784 15.87 -2.53 -34.04
C CYS A 784 16.29 -3.39 -32.85
N GLN A 785 17.58 -3.68 -32.72
CA GLN A 785 18.15 -4.24 -31.49
C GLN A 785 18.22 -3.12 -30.45
N THR A 786 17.65 -3.31 -29.25
CA THR A 786 17.52 -2.20 -28.28
C THR A 786 18.42 -2.35 -27.07
N ASP A 787 19.26 -1.35 -26.80
CA ASP A 787 20.03 -1.25 -25.57
C ASP A 787 19.41 -0.21 -24.62
N GLU A 788 18.68 -0.70 -23.61
CA GLU A 788 18.12 0.14 -22.55
C GLU A 788 19.21 0.75 -21.66
N GLN A 789 20.29 0.01 -21.41
CA GLN A 789 21.39 0.42 -20.55
C GLN A 789 22.20 1.56 -21.18
N PHE A 790 22.43 1.52 -22.50
CA PHE A 790 23.04 2.63 -23.24
C PHE A 790 22.17 3.88 -23.20
N GLU A 791 20.86 3.77 -23.43
CA GLU A 791 20.00 4.97 -23.40
C GLU A 791 19.86 5.55 -21.99
N MET A 792 19.93 4.72 -20.93
CA MET A 792 20.07 5.19 -19.55
C MET A 792 21.38 5.93 -19.30
N ALA A 793 22.52 5.37 -19.74
CA ALA A 793 23.82 6.03 -19.59
C ALA A 793 23.89 7.34 -20.39
N ARG A 794 23.33 7.35 -21.60
CA ARG A 794 23.21 8.53 -22.48
C ARG A 794 22.33 9.61 -21.87
N ALA A 795 21.21 9.24 -21.25
CA ALA A 795 20.37 10.19 -20.51
C ALA A 795 21.11 10.83 -19.31
N CYS A 796 22.16 10.19 -18.78
CA CYS A 796 23.05 10.80 -17.79
C CYS A 796 24.12 11.72 -18.41
N THR A 797 24.66 11.42 -19.60
CA THR A 797 25.60 12.33 -20.28
C THR A 797 24.92 13.64 -20.72
N GLU A 798 23.62 13.58 -21.03
CA GLU A 798 22.78 14.77 -21.33
C GLU A 798 22.27 15.51 -20.08
N MET A 799 22.41 14.96 -18.86
CA MET A 799 21.87 15.57 -17.64
C MET A 799 22.87 16.59 -17.05
N GLU A 800 22.74 17.86 -17.44
CA GLU A 800 23.55 19.00 -16.96
C GLU A 800 23.95 18.93 -15.48
N ALA A 801 22.99 18.67 -14.59
CA ALA A 801 23.15 18.65 -13.13
C ALA A 801 24.02 17.51 -12.56
N LEU A 802 24.58 16.63 -13.40
CA LEU A 802 25.62 15.65 -13.01
C LEU A 802 27.05 16.18 -13.26
N TRP A 803 27.18 17.23 -14.08
CA TRP A 803 28.44 17.73 -14.63
C TRP A 803 28.69 19.22 -14.30
N THR A 804 28.04 19.73 -13.25
CA THR A 804 28.09 21.13 -12.79
C THR A 804 28.08 21.22 -11.27
#